data_AF-A0A2V9PTM9-F1
#
_entry.id   AF-A0A2V9PTM9-F1
#
_cell.length_a   1.000
_cell.length_b   1.000
_cell.length_c   1.000
_cell.angle_alpha   90.00
_cell.angle_beta   90.00
_cell.angle_gamma   90.00
#
_symmetry.space_group_name_H-M   'P 1'
#
loop_
_entity.id
_entity.type
_entity.pdbx_description
1 polymer ?
#
loop_
_entity_poly.entity_id
_entity_poly.type
_entity_poly.pdbx_seq_one_letter_code
_entity_poly.pdbx_strand_id
1 'polypeptide(L)'
;MCGSVAFALLSLFLGAQKPSQKPKVNPLAPRTERMSPGSEPAHLGAHELTETDLQAFFDGMMPLQLAREDIAGAVITVVKDGKPFFAKGYGYSNLEKKIPVSPDTTLFRPGSISKLFNWTGIMQQVELGKLDLDRDVSDYLDFKIPQAYSKPITLRNIMTHTPGFEETEEELFVADTAGLTPLDEYVKAHLPVRIFPPGTTPAYSNYATTLAGYILQRVSGEPFDDYIEHHVFQPLEMSHSTVRQPLPDNLKLLMSNGYDVASESAKPFEFVEAAPAGSSSVTGADMQHFMIAYLQDGRYAGTQILRPETAQLMHSRQFSNLPDLNGMALGFYEETRNGHRILGHAGDTQYFHSDLHLIPDARIGFFISYNSAGKGEVSAREAVWHAFLDRYFPYDPPPLPVQATAAADARLVSGRYIISRRSEPTILKVLNVLGQTKVASDPDGTLTVDSLKDLNGQPMKLQEIGPLMFRAVHEQNRVGFKRDQSGHLVLVTDFPVFVFQRSRWDQNSVLNLPMIVSVIVVLLLTLLLWPMGALIRRHYGQKLNLTPQEWRLRLIVRLACLFDLLFLCGFAVFFTLAEKDIGILSPHFNPLLRTIQIVGWLGIFGSVVAAYSAFRSWREQGRWLWSKLGDTVVALACIAFAWFVFTWNMLHWSLRY
;
A
#
# COMPACT_ATOMS: atom_id res chain seq x y z
N MET A 1 3.20 1.41 -3.82
CA MET A 1 3.15 0.08 -4.47
C MET A 1 2.36 0.05 -5.80
N CYS A 2 1.90 1.19 -6.35
CA CYS A 2 1.14 1.24 -7.61
C CYS A 2 1.97 1.49 -8.90
N GLY A 3 3.28 1.75 -8.77
CA GLY A 3 4.18 2.24 -9.84
C GLY A 3 4.46 1.32 -11.05
N SER A 4 3.69 0.23 -11.25
CA SER A 4 3.96 -0.74 -12.32
C SER A 4 2.70 -1.17 -13.09
N VAL A 5 1.52 -0.69 -12.68
CA VAL A 5 0.23 -1.23 -13.14
C VAL A 5 -0.24 -0.53 -14.42
N ALA A 6 -0.15 0.79 -14.51
CA ALA A 6 -0.60 1.52 -15.70
C ALA A 6 0.42 1.44 -16.85
N PHE A 7 1.71 1.39 -16.53
CA PHE A 7 2.77 1.17 -17.54
C PHE A 7 2.61 -0.18 -18.24
N ALA A 8 2.19 -1.24 -17.52
CA ALA A 8 1.91 -2.56 -18.09
C ALA A 8 0.69 -2.56 -19.04
N LEU A 9 -0.37 -1.80 -18.71
CA LEU A 9 -1.55 -1.65 -19.58
C LEU A 9 -1.22 -0.87 -20.85
N LEU A 10 -0.42 0.20 -20.76
CA LEU A 10 -0.03 1.02 -21.92
C LEU A 10 1.03 0.35 -22.80
N SER A 11 1.98 -0.38 -22.21
CA SER A 11 3.04 -1.12 -22.94
C SER A 11 2.53 -2.36 -23.66
N LEU A 12 1.32 -2.84 -23.34
CA LEU A 12 0.59 -3.79 -24.16
C LEU A 12 0.04 -3.17 -25.47
N PHE A 13 -0.14 -1.84 -25.54
CA PHE A 13 -0.60 -1.12 -26.74
C PHE A 13 0.54 -0.61 -27.62
N LEU A 14 1.72 -0.39 -27.06
CA LEU A 14 2.90 0.14 -27.73
C LEU A 14 4.06 -0.81 -27.43
N GLY A 15 4.41 -1.71 -28.36
CA GLY A 15 5.43 -2.75 -28.22
C GLY A 15 6.87 -2.24 -27.99
N ALA A 16 7.07 -1.42 -26.96
CA ALA A 16 8.33 -0.80 -26.57
C ALA A 16 8.55 -1.03 -25.08
N GLN A 17 8.99 -2.23 -24.71
CA GLN A 17 9.84 -2.37 -23.53
C GLN A 17 11.17 -1.68 -23.85
N LYS A 18 11.45 -0.53 -23.23
CA LYS A 18 12.85 -0.12 -23.07
C LYS A 18 13.52 -1.21 -22.23
N PRO A 19 14.63 -1.83 -22.69
CA PRO A 19 15.37 -2.74 -21.83
C PRO A 19 15.79 -1.96 -20.58
N SER A 20 15.40 -2.46 -19.40
CA SER A 20 15.89 -1.92 -18.14
C SER A 20 17.41 -1.95 -18.19
N GLN A 21 18.04 -0.79 -18.25
CA GLN A 21 19.46 -0.71 -17.96
C GLN A 21 19.65 -1.27 -16.56
N LYS A 22 20.48 -2.31 -16.44
CA LYS A 22 20.89 -2.83 -15.14
C LYS A 22 21.36 -1.63 -14.30
N PRO A 23 20.81 -1.41 -13.09
CA PRO A 23 21.32 -0.40 -12.19
C PRO A 23 22.82 -0.61 -12.01
N LYS A 24 23.61 0.46 -12.13
CA LYS A 24 24.99 0.44 -11.66
C LYS A 24 24.94 0.40 -10.13
N VAL A 25 24.95 -0.81 -9.59
CA VAL A 25 25.04 -1.05 -8.15
C VAL A 25 26.33 -0.41 -7.63
N ASN A 26 26.20 0.59 -6.76
CA ASN A 26 27.27 0.96 -5.85
C ASN A 26 26.75 0.64 -4.44
N PRO A 27 27.13 -0.53 -3.90
CA PRO A 27 26.51 -1.06 -2.69
C PRO A 27 26.95 -0.24 -1.47
N LEU A 28 26.00 0.06 -0.57
CA LEU A 28 26.31 0.42 0.83
C LEU A 28 26.82 -0.80 1.61
N ALA A 29 26.75 -2.00 1.03
CA ALA A 29 27.44 -3.17 1.54
C ALA A 29 28.88 -3.20 0.99
N PRO A 30 29.90 -3.53 1.82
CA PRO A 30 31.18 -3.95 1.29
C PRO A 30 30.95 -5.03 0.22
N ARG A 31 31.62 -4.90 -0.93
CA ARG A 31 31.77 -6.03 -1.85
C ARG A 31 32.28 -7.19 -1.00
N THR A 32 31.52 -8.28 -0.90
CA THR A 32 32.09 -9.58 -0.55
C THR A 32 33.04 -9.95 -1.69
N GLU A 33 34.26 -9.43 -1.65
CA GLU A 33 35.38 -10.12 -2.24
C GLU A 33 35.37 -11.53 -1.65
N ARG A 34 35.56 -12.54 -2.51
CA ARG A 34 35.84 -13.89 -2.04
C ARG A 34 37.09 -13.79 -1.16
N MET A 35 36.89 -13.69 0.14
CA MET A 35 37.97 -13.81 1.11
C MET A 35 38.62 -15.17 0.88
N SER A 36 39.95 -15.17 0.76
CA SER A 36 40.74 -16.39 0.86
C SER A 36 40.27 -17.20 2.08
N PRO A 37 40.15 -18.53 1.99
CA PRO A 37 39.78 -19.34 3.14
C PRO A 37 40.91 -19.24 4.16
N GLY A 38 40.73 -18.40 5.19
CA GLY A 38 41.77 -18.21 6.20
C GLY A 38 41.66 -16.99 7.12
N SER A 39 40.70 -16.08 6.95
CA SER A 39 40.48 -14.98 7.92
C SER A 39 39.03 -14.96 8.37
N GLU A 40 38.79 -15.28 9.64
CA GLU A 40 37.52 -14.99 10.31
C GLU A 40 37.17 -13.50 10.14
N PRO A 41 35.89 -13.14 9.94
CA PRO A 41 35.48 -11.75 10.05
C PRO A 41 35.83 -11.30 11.46
N ALA A 42 36.57 -10.19 11.58
CA ALA A 42 36.72 -9.53 12.88
C ALA A 42 35.32 -9.18 13.37
N HIS A 43 34.84 -9.86 14.41
CA HIS A 43 33.70 -9.42 15.20
C HIS A 43 34.06 -8.05 15.78
N LEU A 44 33.80 -6.98 15.04
CA LEU A 44 33.71 -5.64 15.63
C LEU A 44 32.55 -5.75 16.61
N GLY A 45 32.87 -5.78 17.91
CA GLY A 45 31.86 -5.80 18.97
C GLY A 45 30.87 -4.64 18.81
N ALA A 46 29.73 -4.75 19.48
CA ALA A 46 28.71 -3.70 19.44
C ALA A 46 29.34 -2.32 19.70
N HIS A 47 29.04 -1.37 18.82
CA HIS A 47 29.43 0.01 19.06
C HIS A 47 28.68 0.53 20.28
N GLU A 48 29.36 1.25 21.16
CA GLU A 48 28.69 1.90 22.27
C GLU A 48 27.79 3.02 21.72
N LEU A 49 26.50 2.98 22.06
CA LEU A 49 25.52 4.02 21.69
C LEU A 49 25.78 5.28 22.54
N THR A 50 26.76 6.07 22.11
CA THR A 50 27.06 7.41 22.63
C THR A 50 26.54 8.47 21.65
N GLU A 51 26.21 9.67 22.13
CA GLU A 51 25.74 10.76 21.29
C GLU A 51 26.78 11.13 20.22
N THR A 52 28.07 11.14 20.57
CA THR A 52 29.17 11.43 19.65
C THR A 52 29.31 10.38 18.54
N ASP A 53 29.24 9.08 18.88
CA ASP A 53 29.27 8.01 17.88
C ASP A 53 28.03 8.08 16.97
N LEU A 54 26.85 8.27 17.56
CA LEU A 54 25.60 8.38 16.83
C LEU A 54 25.58 9.55 15.84
N GLN A 55 26.07 10.72 16.28
CA GLN A 55 26.23 11.86 15.41
C GLN A 55 27.20 11.55 14.26
N ALA A 56 28.37 10.98 14.53
CA ALA A 56 29.35 10.65 13.49
C ALA A 56 28.79 9.62 12.49
N PHE A 57 28.04 8.63 12.98
CA PHE A 57 27.37 7.62 12.17
C PHE A 57 26.37 8.24 11.19
N PHE A 58 25.42 9.05 11.67
CA PHE A 58 24.44 9.68 10.79
C PHE A 58 25.06 10.76 9.90
N ASP A 59 26.06 11.51 10.37
CA ASP A 59 26.77 12.52 9.57
C ASP A 59 27.53 11.89 8.40
N GLY A 60 28.03 10.66 8.56
CA GLY A 60 28.66 9.91 7.47
C GLY A 60 27.67 9.32 6.47
N MET A 61 26.45 8.97 6.91
CA MET A 61 25.47 8.25 6.09
C MET A 61 24.47 9.18 5.38
N MET A 62 23.87 10.10 6.11
CA MET A 62 22.69 10.86 5.66
C MET A 62 22.97 11.73 4.43
N PRO A 63 24.05 12.52 4.35
CA PRO A 63 24.33 13.32 3.16
C PRO A 63 24.47 12.48 1.87
N LEU A 64 25.08 11.30 1.97
CA LEU A 64 25.25 10.38 0.84
C LEU A 64 23.90 9.79 0.40
N GLN A 65 23.06 9.39 1.37
CA GLN A 65 21.74 8.87 1.07
C GLN A 65 20.84 9.93 0.43
N LEU A 66 20.77 11.14 1.00
CA LEU A 66 19.97 12.25 0.45
C LEU A 66 20.37 12.56 -1.00
N ALA A 67 21.68 12.61 -1.29
CA ALA A 67 22.17 12.84 -2.64
C ALA A 67 21.87 11.67 -3.60
N ARG A 68 22.02 10.42 -3.14
CA ARG A 68 21.80 9.23 -3.96
C ARG A 68 20.32 9.08 -4.33
N GLU A 69 19.46 9.17 -3.33
CA GLU A 69 18.02 8.98 -3.46
C GLU A 69 17.29 10.23 -3.94
N ASP A 70 17.98 11.37 -4.10
CA ASP A 70 17.40 12.65 -4.50
C ASP A 70 16.30 13.10 -3.52
N ILE A 71 16.65 13.17 -2.23
CA ILE A 71 15.78 13.60 -1.13
C ILE A 71 16.23 14.96 -0.60
N ALA A 72 15.29 15.88 -0.42
CA ALA A 72 15.61 17.28 -0.13
C ALA A 72 16.07 17.49 1.32
N GLY A 73 15.42 16.84 2.28
CA GLY A 73 15.75 16.96 3.69
C GLY A 73 15.15 15.84 4.55
N ALA A 74 15.73 15.68 5.73
CA ALA A 74 15.33 14.70 6.73
C ALA A 74 15.50 15.24 8.14
N VAL A 75 14.68 14.76 9.07
CA VAL A 75 14.91 14.90 10.51
C VAL A 75 15.04 13.52 11.14
N ILE A 76 16.05 13.33 12.00
CA ILE A 76 16.25 12.12 12.80
C ILE A 76 16.29 12.52 14.26
N THR A 77 15.57 11.78 15.10
CA THR A 77 15.68 11.89 16.55
C THR A 77 15.75 10.52 17.23
N VAL A 78 16.49 10.48 18.33
CA VAL A 78 16.62 9.30 19.20
C VAL A 78 16.38 9.75 20.64
N VAL A 79 15.65 8.93 21.39
CA VAL A 79 15.51 9.06 22.85
C VAL A 79 16.09 7.83 23.51
N LYS A 80 16.67 8.00 24.69
CA LYS A 80 17.33 6.93 25.44
C LYS A 80 17.13 7.14 26.92
N ASP A 81 16.76 6.08 27.63
CA ASP A 81 16.62 6.08 29.10
C ASP A 81 15.72 7.20 29.64
N GLY A 82 14.60 7.43 28.93
CA GLY A 82 13.57 8.43 29.32
C GLY A 82 13.95 9.89 29.04
N LYS A 83 14.96 10.15 28.19
CA LYS A 83 15.44 11.49 27.86
C LYS A 83 15.66 11.68 26.36
N PRO A 84 15.53 12.92 25.84
CA PRO A 84 16.08 13.27 24.53
C PRO A 84 17.57 12.91 24.47
N PHE A 85 17.99 12.21 23.41
CA PHE A 85 19.36 11.70 23.30
C PHE A 85 20.10 12.23 22.06
N PHE A 86 19.40 12.34 20.93
CA PHE A 86 19.96 12.91 19.70
C PHE A 86 18.83 13.51 18.88
N ALA A 87 19.07 14.66 18.26
CA ALA A 87 18.14 15.26 17.30
C ALA A 87 18.92 16.06 16.26
N LYS A 88 18.70 15.77 14.97
CA LYS A 88 19.41 16.46 13.90
C LYS A 88 18.59 16.53 12.61
N GLY A 89 18.66 17.69 11.98
CA GLY A 89 18.18 17.91 10.61
C GLY A 89 19.30 17.74 9.59
N TYR A 90 18.97 17.15 8.46
CA TYR A 90 19.85 16.98 7.29
C TYR A 90 19.17 17.55 6.06
N GLY A 91 19.95 18.16 5.16
CA GLY A 91 19.42 18.78 3.95
C GLY A 91 18.57 20.03 4.24
N TYR A 92 17.52 20.23 3.44
CA TYR A 92 16.73 21.47 3.42
C TYR A 92 15.23 21.20 3.57
N SER A 93 14.59 22.03 4.39
CA SER A 93 13.12 22.11 4.49
C SER A 93 12.52 22.92 3.34
N ASN A 94 13.31 23.85 2.79
CA ASN A 94 13.02 24.56 1.55
C ASN A 94 14.30 24.63 0.72
N LEU A 95 14.34 23.83 -0.35
CA LEU A 95 15.53 23.67 -1.19
C LEU A 95 15.85 24.94 -1.99
N GLU A 96 14.83 25.63 -2.52
CA GLU A 96 15.00 26.86 -3.32
C GLU A 96 15.64 27.98 -2.48
N LYS A 97 15.13 28.19 -1.26
CA LYS A 97 15.63 29.19 -0.31
C LYS A 97 16.82 28.69 0.51
N LYS A 98 17.22 27.42 0.34
CA LYS A 98 18.27 26.74 1.12
C LYS A 98 18.07 26.87 2.63
N ILE A 99 16.83 26.77 3.10
CA ILE A 99 16.52 26.77 4.53
C ILE A 99 16.83 25.37 5.07
N PRO A 100 17.80 25.22 6.00
CA PRO A 100 18.17 23.91 6.51
C PRO A 100 17.04 23.31 7.35
N VAL A 101 16.99 21.98 7.40
CA VAL A 101 16.09 21.30 8.35
C VAL A 101 16.57 21.56 9.78
N SER A 102 15.64 21.97 10.64
CA SER A 102 15.83 22.14 12.08
C SER A 102 14.98 21.11 12.82
N PRO A 103 15.56 20.30 13.73
CA PRO A 103 14.78 19.33 14.51
C PRO A 103 13.76 19.98 15.44
N ASP A 104 14.02 21.22 15.89
CA ASP A 104 13.18 21.93 16.86
C ASP A 104 12.02 22.69 16.21
N THR A 105 12.19 23.10 14.95
CA THR A 105 11.27 24.08 14.32
C THR A 105 10.79 23.69 12.94
N THR A 106 11.40 22.73 12.23
CA THR A 106 10.87 22.29 10.94
C THR A 106 9.78 21.25 11.14
N LEU A 107 8.56 21.56 10.67
CA LEU A 107 7.45 20.61 10.68
C LEU A 107 7.56 19.65 9.50
N PHE A 108 7.38 18.37 9.80
CA PHE A 108 7.17 17.29 8.84
C PHE A 108 5.76 16.73 9.02
N ARG A 109 5.22 16.09 7.98
CA ARG A 109 3.92 15.40 8.03
C ARG A 109 4.15 13.90 8.15
N PRO A 110 4.17 13.30 9.37
CA PRO A 110 4.58 11.91 9.53
C PRO A 110 3.50 10.90 9.09
N GLY A 111 2.54 11.34 8.29
CA GLY A 111 1.43 10.53 7.76
C GLY A 111 0.80 9.67 8.84
N SER A 112 0.77 8.36 8.60
CA SER A 112 0.02 7.44 9.45
C SER A 112 0.53 7.29 10.90
N ILE A 113 1.68 7.84 11.27
CA ILE A 113 2.07 7.96 12.69
C ILE A 113 1.02 8.80 13.47
N SER A 114 0.25 9.69 12.79
CA SER A 114 -0.88 10.41 13.40
C SER A 114 -1.89 9.51 14.10
N LYS A 115 -2.04 8.26 13.64
CA LYS A 115 -2.97 7.29 14.24
C LYS A 115 -2.64 7.05 15.70
N LEU A 116 -1.36 7.07 16.09
CA LEU A 116 -0.95 6.88 17.48
C LEU A 116 -1.50 7.99 18.40
N PHE A 117 -1.64 9.22 17.93
CA PHE A 117 -2.29 10.30 18.70
C PHE A 117 -3.79 10.02 18.87
N ASN A 118 -4.46 9.61 17.81
CA ASN A 118 -5.88 9.21 17.86
C ASN A 118 -6.09 8.02 18.82
N TRP A 119 -5.27 6.98 18.74
CA TRP A 119 -5.30 5.82 19.63
C TRP A 119 -5.05 6.20 21.09
N THR A 120 -4.16 7.15 21.35
CA THR A 120 -3.95 7.70 22.70
C THR A 120 -5.26 8.30 23.22
N GLY A 121 -5.94 9.13 22.42
CA GLY A 121 -7.21 9.72 22.81
C GLY A 121 -8.35 8.71 23.01
N ILE A 122 -8.43 7.68 22.16
CA ILE A 122 -9.35 6.55 22.36
C ILE A 122 -9.10 5.86 23.69
N MET A 123 -7.85 5.55 24.00
CA MET A 123 -7.49 4.85 25.24
C MET A 123 -7.71 5.73 26.48
N GLN A 124 -7.55 7.05 26.40
CA GLN A 124 -7.97 7.96 27.46
C GLN A 124 -9.48 7.87 27.73
N GLN A 125 -10.32 7.81 26.69
CA GLN A 125 -11.77 7.62 26.86
C GLN A 125 -12.13 6.23 27.40
N VAL A 126 -11.32 5.20 27.09
CA VAL A 126 -11.44 3.87 27.72
C VAL A 126 -11.12 3.96 29.22
N GLU A 127 -10.09 4.71 29.63
CA GLU A 127 -9.75 4.89 31.04
C GLU A 127 -10.85 5.59 31.85
N LEU A 128 -11.56 6.51 31.21
CA LEU A 128 -12.72 7.22 31.76
C LEU A 128 -13.99 6.36 31.77
N GLY A 129 -13.94 5.12 31.27
CA GLY A 129 -15.09 4.21 31.19
C GLY A 129 -16.14 4.63 30.17
N LYS A 130 -15.82 5.58 29.29
CA LYS A 130 -16.73 6.08 28.25
C LYS A 130 -16.69 5.24 26.98
N LEU A 131 -15.55 4.61 26.70
CA LEU A 131 -15.37 3.64 25.63
C LEU A 131 -15.03 2.25 26.20
N ASP A 132 -15.49 1.23 25.50
CA ASP A 132 -15.14 -0.17 25.70
C ASP A 132 -14.56 -0.71 24.39
N LEU A 133 -13.38 -1.34 24.49
CA LEU A 133 -12.62 -1.88 23.36
C LEU A 133 -13.35 -3.00 22.61
N ASP A 134 -14.22 -3.74 23.29
CA ASP A 134 -14.87 -4.95 22.77
C ASP A 134 -16.36 -4.77 22.50
N ARG A 135 -16.88 -3.56 22.71
CA ARG A 135 -18.26 -3.18 22.38
C ARG A 135 -18.42 -2.87 20.89
N ASP A 136 -19.63 -3.06 20.36
CA ASP A 136 -19.99 -2.63 19.00
C ASP A 136 -19.81 -1.12 18.85
N VAL A 137 -18.98 -0.71 17.89
CA VAL A 137 -18.73 0.71 17.61
C VAL A 137 -19.99 1.46 17.18
N SER A 138 -21.00 0.76 16.66
CA SER A 138 -22.30 1.31 16.28
C SER A 138 -23.11 1.87 17.47
N ASP A 139 -22.69 1.61 18.70
CA ASP A 139 -23.26 2.19 19.91
C ASP A 139 -22.71 3.59 20.23
N TYR A 140 -21.56 3.96 19.66
CA TYR A 140 -20.94 5.28 19.85
C TYR A 140 -21.20 6.26 18.69
N LEU A 141 -21.85 5.78 17.63
CA LEU A 141 -22.12 6.53 16.40
C LEU A 141 -23.59 7.01 16.33
N ASP A 142 -23.85 8.07 15.57
CA ASP A 142 -25.21 8.52 15.22
C ASP A 142 -25.78 7.84 13.97
N PHE A 143 -25.00 6.97 13.33
CA PHE A 143 -25.44 6.16 12.21
C PHE A 143 -25.12 4.68 12.47
N LYS A 144 -25.78 3.80 11.72
CA LYS A 144 -25.56 2.35 11.83
C LYS A 144 -24.68 1.87 10.70
N ILE A 145 -23.67 1.08 11.05
CA ILE A 145 -22.87 0.34 10.09
C ILE A 145 -23.69 -0.89 9.66
N PRO A 146 -23.95 -1.10 8.36
CA PRO A 146 -24.73 -2.24 7.90
C PRO A 146 -24.15 -3.57 8.38
N GLN A 147 -25.03 -4.44 8.89
CA GLN A 147 -24.64 -5.79 9.28
C GLN A 147 -24.32 -6.62 8.02
N ALA A 148 -23.11 -7.16 7.96
CA ALA A 148 -22.61 -8.01 6.89
C ALA A 148 -22.15 -9.39 7.41
N TYR A 149 -21.80 -9.46 8.70
CA TYR A 149 -21.33 -10.67 9.39
C TYR A 149 -21.99 -10.80 10.76
N SER A 150 -21.81 -11.95 11.41
CA SER A 150 -22.43 -12.27 12.70
C SER A 150 -21.88 -11.46 13.88
N LYS A 151 -20.60 -11.07 13.84
CA LYS A 151 -19.96 -10.27 14.87
C LYS A 151 -20.00 -8.77 14.54
N PRO A 152 -20.17 -7.89 15.55
CA PRO A 152 -20.02 -6.46 15.37
C PRO A 152 -18.55 -6.08 15.13
N ILE A 153 -18.32 -4.82 14.74
CA ILE A 153 -16.97 -4.23 14.69
C ILE A 153 -16.70 -3.63 16.07
N THR A 154 -15.52 -3.86 16.63
CA THR A 154 -15.10 -3.26 17.90
C THR A 154 -13.93 -2.29 17.72
N LEU A 155 -13.65 -1.44 18.71
CA LEU A 155 -12.46 -0.57 18.69
C LEU A 155 -11.17 -1.41 18.65
N ARG A 156 -11.13 -2.56 19.32
CA ARG A 156 -10.01 -3.51 19.21
C ARG A 156 -9.81 -3.99 17.77
N ASN A 157 -10.89 -4.25 17.02
CA ASN A 157 -10.77 -4.58 15.60
C ASN A 157 -10.21 -3.41 14.78
N ILE A 158 -10.69 -2.20 15.03
CA ILE A 158 -10.21 -1.00 14.34
C ILE A 158 -8.71 -0.77 14.59
N MET A 159 -8.26 -0.81 15.86
CA MET A 159 -6.86 -0.55 16.26
C MET A 159 -5.89 -1.66 15.86
N THR A 160 -6.39 -2.84 15.50
CA THR A 160 -5.60 -3.96 14.96
C THR A 160 -5.77 -4.14 13.45
N HIS A 161 -6.45 -3.20 12.78
CA HIS A 161 -6.76 -3.28 11.35
C HIS A 161 -7.50 -4.56 10.92
N THR A 162 -8.36 -5.10 11.79
CA THR A 162 -9.24 -6.24 11.50
C THR A 162 -10.75 -5.91 11.46
N PRO A 163 -11.23 -4.70 11.10
CA PRO A 163 -12.68 -4.42 11.05
C PRO A 163 -13.37 -5.07 9.84
N GLY A 164 -12.58 -5.50 8.84
CA GLY A 164 -13.04 -6.21 7.65
C GLY A 164 -13.52 -5.33 6.50
N PHE A 165 -13.32 -4.01 6.58
CA PHE A 165 -13.56 -3.08 5.47
C PHE A 165 -12.63 -3.37 4.28
N GLU A 166 -13.11 -3.10 3.07
CA GLU A 166 -12.24 -2.98 1.89
C GLU A 166 -11.37 -1.72 1.96
N GLU A 167 -10.38 -1.63 1.07
CA GLU A 167 -9.64 -0.37 0.86
C GLU A 167 -10.49 0.63 0.08
N THR A 168 -10.46 1.89 0.52
CA THR A 168 -11.02 3.03 -0.18
C THR A 168 -9.97 4.11 -0.34
N GLU A 169 -9.78 4.61 -1.55
CA GLU A 169 -8.82 5.67 -1.88
C GLU A 169 -9.51 7.01 -2.23
N GLU A 170 -10.82 7.00 -2.46
CA GLU A 170 -11.64 8.17 -2.76
C GLU A 170 -11.49 9.26 -1.68
N GLU A 171 -11.10 10.45 -2.13
CA GLU A 171 -10.97 11.66 -1.32
C GLU A 171 -10.11 11.47 -0.06
N LEU A 172 -9.12 10.56 -0.07
CA LEU A 172 -8.17 10.45 1.06
C LEU A 172 -7.34 11.73 1.24
N PHE A 173 -7.04 12.38 0.11
CA PHE A 173 -6.40 13.69 0.00
C PHE A 173 -7.27 14.62 -0.85
N VAL A 174 -7.29 15.89 -0.49
CA VAL A 174 -7.99 16.94 -1.24
C VAL A 174 -7.02 18.05 -1.65
N ALA A 175 -7.34 18.75 -2.73
CA ALA A 175 -6.44 19.74 -3.32
C ALA A 175 -6.29 21.00 -2.44
N ASP A 176 -7.35 21.39 -1.75
CA ASP A 176 -7.39 22.58 -0.91
C ASP A 176 -8.43 22.46 0.21
N THR A 177 -8.54 23.50 1.03
CA THR A 177 -9.45 23.56 2.18
C THR A 177 -10.93 23.50 1.80
N ALA A 178 -11.32 23.81 0.57
CA ALA A 178 -12.71 23.74 0.14
C ALA A 178 -13.16 22.30 -0.11
N GLY A 179 -12.21 21.37 -0.30
CA GLY A 179 -12.48 19.93 -0.33
C GLY A 179 -12.61 19.30 1.05
N LEU A 180 -12.19 19.99 2.13
CA LEU A 180 -12.25 19.42 3.47
C LEU A 180 -13.70 19.35 3.98
N THR A 181 -14.13 18.18 4.45
CA THR A 181 -15.46 18.00 5.07
C THR A 181 -15.38 17.70 6.57
N PRO A 182 -16.42 18.04 7.35
CA PRO A 182 -16.52 17.62 8.74
C PRO A 182 -16.44 16.09 8.88
N LEU A 183 -15.83 15.61 9.97
CA LEU A 183 -15.60 14.17 10.19
C LEU A 183 -16.88 13.34 10.10
N ASP A 184 -18.03 13.87 10.55
CA ASP A 184 -19.29 13.14 10.50
C ASP A 184 -19.82 12.96 9.08
N GLU A 185 -19.66 13.98 8.23
CA GLU A 185 -20.01 13.92 6.81
C GLU A 185 -19.10 12.93 6.09
N TYR A 186 -17.78 13.02 6.30
CA TYR A 186 -16.80 12.11 5.69
C TYR A 186 -17.11 10.64 5.99
N VAL A 187 -17.26 10.27 7.26
CA VAL A 187 -17.44 8.85 7.63
C VAL A 187 -18.78 8.29 7.14
N LYS A 188 -19.83 9.12 7.03
CA LYS A 188 -21.14 8.71 6.50
C LYS A 188 -21.11 8.56 4.98
N ALA A 189 -20.41 9.46 4.28
CA ALA A 189 -20.28 9.44 2.83
C ALA A 189 -19.41 8.26 2.33
N HIS A 190 -18.32 7.99 3.03
CA HIS A 190 -17.27 7.06 2.59
C HIS A 190 -17.32 5.66 3.20
N LEU A 191 -18.45 5.25 3.81
CA LEU A 191 -18.57 3.93 4.45
C LEU A 191 -18.29 2.77 3.46
N PRO A 192 -17.17 2.01 3.62
CA PRO A 192 -16.81 0.93 2.71
C PRO A 192 -17.63 -0.32 2.96
N VAL A 193 -17.71 -1.21 1.97
CA VAL A 193 -18.26 -2.54 2.22
C VAL A 193 -17.29 -3.37 3.07
N ARG A 194 -17.83 -4.40 3.76
CA ARG A 194 -17.01 -5.36 4.48
C ARG A 194 -16.76 -6.62 3.67
N ILE A 195 -15.50 -6.91 3.40
CA ILE A 195 -15.02 -8.08 2.64
C ILE A 195 -14.46 -9.19 3.53
N PHE A 196 -14.30 -8.93 4.83
CA PHE A 196 -13.93 -9.95 5.83
C PHE A 196 -14.81 -9.87 7.09
N PRO A 197 -14.99 -10.99 7.81
CA PRO A 197 -15.54 -10.95 9.17
C PRO A 197 -14.62 -10.14 10.11
N PRO A 198 -15.18 -9.34 11.05
CA PRO A 198 -14.37 -8.61 12.02
C PRO A 198 -13.51 -9.55 12.88
N GLY A 199 -12.26 -9.16 13.10
CA GLY A 199 -11.29 -9.87 13.93
C GLY A 199 -10.58 -11.05 13.27
N THR A 200 -10.77 -11.32 11.96
CA THR A 200 -10.18 -12.50 11.31
C THR A 200 -9.01 -12.20 10.39
N THR A 201 -9.09 -11.13 9.62
CA THR A 201 -8.14 -10.82 8.54
C THR A 201 -7.66 -9.39 8.70
N PRO A 202 -6.35 -9.13 8.82
CA PRO A 202 -5.88 -7.76 8.81
C PRO A 202 -5.99 -7.19 7.40
N ALA A 203 -6.58 -6.02 7.31
CA ALA A 203 -6.61 -5.17 6.14
C ALA A 203 -6.55 -3.74 6.66
N TYR A 204 -5.35 -3.15 6.59
CA TYR A 204 -5.10 -1.76 6.97
C TYR A 204 -6.19 -0.84 6.44
N SER A 205 -6.69 0.09 7.27
CA SER A 205 -7.84 0.91 6.91
C SER A 205 -7.74 2.30 7.50
N ASN A 206 -7.58 3.30 6.63
CA ASN A 206 -7.64 4.71 7.01
C ASN A 206 -9.06 5.10 7.42
N TYR A 207 -10.07 4.63 6.67
CA TYR A 207 -11.48 4.85 7.01
C TYR A 207 -11.81 4.41 8.44
N ALA A 208 -11.40 3.20 8.83
CA ALA A 208 -11.66 2.70 10.18
C ALA A 208 -11.00 3.56 11.26
N THR A 209 -9.80 4.08 11.01
CA THR A 209 -9.15 5.00 11.93
C THR A 209 -9.85 6.35 12.01
N THR A 210 -10.31 6.89 10.88
CA THR A 210 -11.11 8.12 10.84
C THR A 210 -12.44 7.95 11.57
N LEU A 211 -13.09 6.79 11.42
CA LEU A 211 -14.28 6.44 12.18
C LEU A 211 -14.01 6.45 13.69
N ALA A 212 -12.88 5.93 14.15
CA ALA A 212 -12.49 6.03 15.56
C ALA A 212 -12.23 7.48 15.99
N GLY A 213 -11.59 8.31 15.16
CA GLY A 213 -11.45 9.74 15.45
C GLY A 213 -12.80 10.46 15.58
N TYR A 214 -13.78 10.07 14.77
CA TYR A 214 -15.14 10.57 14.91
C TYR A 214 -15.84 10.06 16.20
N ILE A 215 -15.64 8.80 16.58
CA ILE A 215 -16.11 8.26 17.86
C ILE A 215 -15.50 9.04 19.04
N LEU A 216 -14.20 9.33 18.98
CA LEU A 216 -13.51 10.14 19.98
C LEU A 216 -14.20 11.50 20.13
N GLN A 217 -14.40 12.22 19.02
CA GLN A 217 -15.09 13.52 19.02
C GLN A 217 -16.49 13.45 19.64
N ARG A 218 -17.26 12.41 19.29
CA ARG A 218 -18.64 12.26 19.82
C ARG A 218 -18.67 11.98 21.32
N VAL A 219 -17.78 11.12 21.80
CA VAL A 219 -17.80 10.62 23.19
C VAL A 219 -17.10 11.58 24.15
N SER A 220 -16.08 12.31 23.67
CA SER A 220 -15.48 13.40 24.43
C SER A 220 -16.39 14.63 24.50
N GLY A 221 -17.12 14.93 23.41
CA GLY A 221 -17.87 16.18 23.24
C GLY A 221 -17.01 17.34 22.74
N GLU A 222 -15.75 17.08 22.38
CA GLU A 222 -14.78 18.04 21.85
C GLU A 222 -14.47 17.72 20.39
N PRO A 223 -14.26 18.72 19.51
CA PRO A 223 -13.71 18.49 18.17
C PRO A 223 -12.44 17.64 18.23
N PHE A 224 -12.24 16.75 17.25
CA PHE A 224 -11.10 15.82 17.25
C PHE A 224 -9.74 16.53 17.39
N ASP A 225 -9.54 17.62 16.66
CA ASP A 225 -8.32 18.40 16.68
C ASP A 225 -8.09 19.11 18.02
N ASP A 226 -9.14 19.71 18.58
CA ASP A 226 -9.12 20.27 19.94
C ASP A 226 -8.73 19.21 20.98
N TYR A 227 -9.33 18.01 20.88
CA TYR A 227 -9.07 16.95 21.83
C TYR A 227 -7.60 16.49 21.81
N ILE A 228 -7.03 16.26 20.62
CA ILE A 228 -5.63 15.84 20.49
C ILE A 228 -4.68 16.94 21.00
N GLU A 229 -4.96 18.21 20.68
CA GLU A 229 -4.14 19.33 21.14
C GLU A 229 -4.19 19.47 22.68
N HIS A 230 -5.37 19.42 23.30
CA HIS A 230 -5.53 19.60 24.75
C HIS A 230 -5.07 18.40 25.59
N HIS A 231 -5.33 17.18 25.12
CA HIS A 231 -5.16 15.97 25.96
C HIS A 231 -3.94 15.13 25.58
N VAL A 232 -3.26 15.44 24.46
CA VAL A 232 -2.05 14.74 24.02
C VAL A 232 -0.89 15.70 23.83
N PHE A 233 -1.01 16.71 22.95
CA PHE A 233 0.14 17.57 22.63
C PHE A 233 0.54 18.51 23.76
N GLN A 234 -0.41 19.25 24.34
CA GLN A 234 -0.11 20.18 25.44
C GLN A 234 0.48 19.47 26.68
N PRO A 235 -0.06 18.34 27.17
CA PRO A 235 0.50 17.64 28.32
C PRO A 235 1.90 17.06 28.08
N LEU A 236 2.26 16.82 26.82
CA LEU A 236 3.57 16.34 26.39
C LEU A 236 4.52 17.48 25.95
N GLU A 237 4.12 18.74 26.13
CA GLU A 237 4.90 19.90 25.70
C GLU A 237 5.23 19.91 24.19
N MET A 238 4.38 19.29 23.36
CA MET A 238 4.52 19.22 21.90
C MET A 238 3.98 20.51 21.24
N SER A 239 4.66 21.62 21.52
CA SER A 239 4.23 22.98 21.14
C SER A 239 4.31 23.30 19.64
N HIS A 240 5.04 22.50 18.87
CA HIS A 240 5.14 22.58 17.41
C HIS A 240 4.50 21.35 16.76
N SER A 241 3.33 20.96 17.25
CA SER A 241 2.55 19.85 16.73
C SER A 241 1.08 20.24 16.58
N THR A 242 0.46 19.84 15.47
CA THR A 242 -0.97 20.06 15.24
C THR A 242 -1.52 18.98 14.31
N VAL A 243 -2.83 18.73 14.41
CA VAL A 243 -3.59 17.92 13.44
C VAL A 243 -4.52 18.79 12.58
N ARG A 244 -4.50 20.12 12.78
CA ARG A 244 -5.37 21.08 12.09
C ARG A 244 -4.95 21.34 10.65
N GLN A 245 -5.95 21.51 9.81
CA GLN A 245 -5.81 21.83 8.40
C GLN A 245 -6.85 22.90 8.03
N PRO A 246 -6.47 24.05 7.47
CA PRO A 246 -5.09 24.48 7.20
C PRO A 246 -4.27 24.69 8.48
N LEU A 247 -2.95 24.73 8.35
CA LEU A 247 -2.07 24.98 9.49
C LEU A 247 -2.42 26.30 10.22
N PRO A 248 -2.34 26.32 11.56
CA PRO A 248 -2.39 27.55 12.35
C PRO A 248 -1.31 28.55 11.92
N ASP A 249 -1.59 29.86 12.01
CA ASP A 249 -0.71 30.93 11.49
C ASP A 249 0.71 30.88 12.07
N ASN A 250 0.85 30.56 13.37
CA ASN A 250 2.15 30.45 14.04
C ASN A 250 2.99 29.25 13.54
N LEU A 251 2.36 28.25 12.91
CA LEU A 251 3.01 27.04 12.40
C LEU A 251 3.25 27.09 10.88
N LYS A 252 2.58 27.97 10.13
CA LYS A 252 2.71 28.05 8.66
C LYS A 252 4.15 28.26 8.19
N LEU A 253 4.91 29.13 8.86
CA LEU A 253 6.29 29.45 8.48
C LEU A 253 7.29 28.34 8.85
N LEU A 254 6.88 27.41 9.68
CA LEU A 254 7.68 26.28 10.17
C LEU A 254 7.54 25.04 9.27
N MET A 255 6.55 25.02 8.38
CA MET A 255 6.25 23.89 7.52
C MET A 255 7.35 23.66 6.47
N SER A 256 7.88 22.43 6.42
CA SER A 256 8.72 22.00 5.30
C SER A 256 7.89 21.98 4.01
N ASN A 257 8.52 22.31 2.89
CA ASN A 257 7.98 21.96 1.59
C ASN A 257 8.03 20.44 1.40
N GLY A 258 7.05 19.88 0.68
CA GLY A 258 7.11 18.50 0.17
C GLY A 258 7.67 18.44 -1.25
N TYR A 259 8.24 17.30 -1.63
CA TYR A 259 8.82 17.06 -2.94
C TYR A 259 8.52 15.62 -3.40
N ASP A 260 8.36 15.38 -4.70
CA ASP A 260 8.42 14.00 -5.23
C ASP A 260 9.87 13.50 -5.10
N VAL A 261 10.80 14.29 -5.66
CA VAL A 261 12.25 14.18 -5.50
C VAL A 261 12.87 15.58 -5.40
N ALA A 262 14.06 15.70 -4.83
CA ALA A 262 14.71 16.98 -4.57
C ALA A 262 15.06 17.76 -5.84
N SER A 263 15.30 17.08 -6.96
CA SER A 263 15.57 17.73 -8.25
C SER A 263 14.33 18.37 -8.91
N GLU A 264 13.14 18.16 -8.34
CA GLU A 264 11.88 18.73 -8.82
C GLU A 264 11.41 19.92 -7.96
N SER A 265 10.35 20.60 -8.43
CA SER A 265 9.77 21.75 -7.73
C SER A 265 9.06 21.34 -6.45
N ALA A 266 9.12 22.23 -5.45
CA ALA A 266 8.35 22.10 -4.22
C ALA A 266 6.85 21.96 -4.50
N LYS A 267 6.19 21.14 -3.69
CA LYS A 267 4.76 20.88 -3.76
C LYS A 267 4.00 21.67 -2.70
N PRO A 268 2.72 22.01 -2.96
CA PRO A 268 1.88 22.69 -1.98
C PRO A 268 1.63 21.81 -0.75
N PHE A 269 1.09 22.43 0.30
CA PHE A 269 0.67 21.71 1.51
C PHE A 269 -0.43 20.69 1.18
N GLU A 270 -0.26 19.46 1.68
CA GLU A 270 -1.18 18.35 1.43
C GLU A 270 -2.32 18.36 2.46
N PHE A 271 -3.57 18.38 1.98
CA PHE A 271 -4.75 18.27 2.83
C PHE A 271 -5.21 16.81 2.91
N VAL A 272 -5.08 16.21 4.10
CA VAL A 272 -5.52 14.84 4.38
C VAL A 272 -6.95 14.89 4.91
N GLU A 273 -7.92 14.45 4.11
CA GLU A 273 -9.33 14.48 4.47
C GLU A 273 -9.66 13.53 5.62
N ALA A 274 -9.06 12.34 5.58
CA ALA A 274 -9.08 11.36 6.67
C ALA A 274 -8.18 11.82 7.84
N ALA A 275 -8.41 13.01 8.39
CA ALA A 275 -7.47 13.69 9.27
C ALA A 275 -6.97 12.84 10.46
N PRO A 276 -7.83 12.13 11.22
CA PRO A 276 -7.39 11.26 12.32
C PRO A 276 -6.47 10.11 11.90
N ALA A 277 -6.42 9.81 10.59
CA ALA A 277 -5.57 8.78 10.03
C ALA A 277 -4.19 9.29 9.59
N GLY A 278 -3.97 10.61 9.38
CA GLY A 278 -2.69 11.07 8.83
C GLY A 278 -2.42 12.56 8.70
N SER A 279 -3.21 13.46 9.31
CA SER A 279 -3.08 14.90 9.08
C SER A 279 -1.99 15.62 9.86
N SER A 280 -1.34 14.96 10.83
CA SER A 280 -0.48 15.67 11.78
C SER A 280 0.70 16.35 11.08
N SER A 281 1.09 17.51 11.59
CA SER A 281 2.39 18.15 11.34
C SER A 281 3.12 18.26 12.66
N VAL A 282 4.35 17.76 12.74
CA VAL A 282 5.15 17.67 13.99
C VAL A 282 6.61 18.01 13.72
N THR A 283 7.35 18.42 14.75
CA THR A 283 8.82 18.52 14.71
C THR A 283 9.47 17.24 15.22
N GLY A 284 10.78 17.09 14.95
CA GLY A 284 11.55 15.98 15.53
C GLY A 284 11.59 16.05 17.05
N ALA A 285 11.81 17.25 17.60
CA ALA A 285 11.88 17.47 19.04
C ALA A 285 10.57 17.06 19.76
N ASP A 286 9.41 17.47 19.23
CA ASP A 286 8.12 17.09 19.81
C ASP A 286 7.90 15.56 19.79
N MET A 287 8.34 14.89 18.73
CA MET A 287 8.26 13.43 18.65
C MET A 287 9.12 12.72 19.70
N GLN A 288 10.20 13.33 20.18
CA GLN A 288 10.97 12.78 21.31
C GLN A 288 10.12 12.72 22.58
N HIS A 289 9.31 13.74 22.86
CA HIS A 289 8.45 13.77 24.04
C HIS A 289 7.39 12.66 23.97
N PHE A 290 6.79 12.47 22.80
CA PHE A 290 5.84 11.39 22.55
C PHE A 290 6.46 10.00 22.71
N MET A 291 7.65 9.77 22.15
CA MET A 291 8.37 8.50 22.31
C MET A 291 8.73 8.23 23.78
N ILE A 292 9.19 9.25 24.51
CA ILE A 292 9.49 9.13 25.95
C ILE A 292 8.22 8.77 26.71
N ALA A 293 7.09 9.42 26.43
CA ALA A 293 5.82 9.12 27.09
C ALA A 293 5.46 7.63 26.98
N TYR A 294 5.54 7.05 25.78
CA TYR A 294 5.25 5.62 25.59
C TYR A 294 6.30 4.71 26.24
N LEU A 295 7.60 5.02 26.12
CA LEU A 295 8.65 4.25 26.78
C LEU A 295 8.61 4.33 28.32
N GLN A 296 7.92 5.33 28.86
CA GLN A 296 7.71 5.58 30.28
C GLN A 296 6.26 5.31 30.71
N ASP A 297 5.60 4.36 30.05
CA ASP A 297 4.26 3.88 30.40
C ASP A 297 3.21 5.00 30.52
N GLY A 298 3.22 5.94 29.57
CA GLY A 298 2.28 7.05 29.47
C GLY A 298 2.69 8.34 30.19
N ARG A 299 3.97 8.50 30.57
CA ARG A 299 4.45 9.64 31.37
C ARG A 299 5.57 10.44 30.72
N TYR A 300 5.45 11.76 30.71
CA TYR A 300 6.49 12.69 30.26
C TYR A 300 6.62 13.87 31.22
N ALA A 301 7.84 14.29 31.57
CA ALA A 301 8.12 15.46 32.43
C ALA A 301 7.29 15.56 33.74
N GLY A 302 6.84 14.43 34.28
CA GLY A 302 5.99 14.39 35.47
C GLY A 302 4.48 14.29 35.20
N THR A 303 4.04 14.62 33.99
CA THR A 303 2.66 14.53 33.50
C THR A 303 2.32 13.12 32.99
N GLN A 304 1.14 12.62 33.32
CA GLN A 304 0.64 11.30 32.90
C GLN A 304 -0.51 11.49 31.90
N ILE A 305 -0.36 10.96 30.68
CA ILE A 305 -1.39 11.02 29.62
C ILE A 305 -2.20 9.72 29.48
N LEU A 306 -1.68 8.61 29.99
CA LEU A 306 -2.31 7.29 30.05
C LEU A 306 -1.84 6.60 31.33
N ARG A 307 -2.68 5.86 32.06
CA ARG A 307 -2.25 4.99 33.15
C ARG A 307 -1.25 3.93 32.65
N PRO A 308 -0.31 3.48 33.50
CA PRO A 308 0.69 2.48 33.09
C PRO A 308 0.08 1.20 32.52
N GLU A 309 -1.00 0.69 33.12
CA GLU A 309 -1.66 -0.53 32.67
C GLU A 309 -2.26 -0.35 31.26
N THR A 310 -2.73 0.86 30.93
CA THR A 310 -3.29 1.20 29.63
C THR A 310 -2.19 1.32 28.58
N ALA A 311 -1.07 1.98 28.90
CA ALA A 311 0.08 2.06 28.00
C ALA A 311 0.66 0.66 27.70
N GLN A 312 0.78 -0.18 28.73
CA GLN A 312 1.22 -1.57 28.57
C GLN A 312 0.21 -2.41 27.78
N LEU A 313 -1.10 -2.17 27.94
CA LEU A 313 -2.12 -2.79 27.09
C LEU A 313 -1.94 -2.37 25.63
N MET A 314 -1.65 -1.09 25.35
CA MET A 314 -1.36 -0.63 23.99
C MET A 314 -0.11 -1.26 23.40
N HIS A 315 0.90 -1.53 24.23
CA HIS A 315 2.11 -2.24 23.84
C HIS A 315 1.90 -3.74 23.65
N SER A 316 0.88 -4.35 24.26
CA SER A 316 0.71 -5.80 24.23
C SER A 316 0.13 -6.30 22.89
N ARG A 317 0.59 -7.48 22.44
CA ARG A 317 0.07 -8.12 21.22
C ARG A 317 -1.42 -8.40 21.35
N GLN A 318 -2.21 -7.85 20.44
CA GLN A 318 -3.66 -7.98 20.39
C GLN A 318 -4.16 -8.92 19.30
N PHE A 319 -3.42 -8.97 18.19
CA PHE A 319 -3.76 -9.80 17.06
C PHE A 319 -2.50 -10.34 16.40
N SER A 320 -2.48 -11.62 16.06
CA SER A 320 -1.46 -12.17 15.16
C SER A 320 -2.08 -13.21 14.25
N ASN A 321 -1.55 -13.30 13.04
CA ASN A 321 -1.99 -14.32 12.09
C ASN A 321 -1.38 -15.68 12.38
N LEU A 322 -0.14 -15.70 12.85
CA LEU A 322 0.61 -16.87 13.29
C LEU A 322 1.36 -16.50 14.58
N PRO A 323 1.46 -17.40 15.57
CA PRO A 323 2.13 -17.11 16.84
C PRO A 323 3.60 -16.68 16.70
N ASP A 324 4.32 -17.30 15.77
CA ASP A 324 5.77 -17.10 15.60
C ASP A 324 6.15 -15.89 14.75
N LEU A 325 5.16 -15.22 14.13
CA LEU A 325 5.36 -13.99 13.37
C LEU A 325 4.93 -12.76 14.18
N ASN A 326 5.31 -11.60 13.67
CA ASN A 326 4.89 -10.33 14.26
C ASN A 326 3.36 -10.17 14.24
N GLY A 327 2.83 -9.44 15.23
CA GLY A 327 1.42 -9.14 15.37
C GLY A 327 1.14 -7.63 15.45
N MET A 328 -0.13 -7.29 15.57
CA MET A 328 -0.58 -5.95 15.92
C MET A 328 -0.75 -5.85 17.44
N ALA A 329 -0.22 -4.77 18.01
CA ALA A 329 -0.63 -4.27 19.31
C ALA A 329 -1.86 -3.33 19.13
N LEU A 330 -2.21 -2.49 20.11
CA LEU A 330 -3.22 -1.45 19.87
C LEU A 330 -2.54 -0.24 19.21
N GLY A 331 -2.63 -0.15 17.89
CA GLY A 331 -2.08 0.95 17.11
C GLY A 331 -0.66 0.73 16.60
N PHE A 332 0.20 0.02 17.32
CA PHE A 332 1.55 -0.34 16.85
C PHE A 332 1.55 -1.68 16.12
N TYR A 333 2.35 -1.80 15.05
CA TYR A 333 2.78 -3.12 14.61
C TYR A 333 4.00 -3.56 15.43
N GLU A 334 4.10 -4.86 15.66
CA GLU A 334 5.34 -5.43 16.17
C GLU A 334 6.34 -5.60 15.04
N GLU A 335 7.61 -5.41 15.37
CA GLU A 335 8.76 -5.82 14.60
C GLU A 335 9.65 -6.66 15.52
N THR A 336 10.23 -7.74 15.01
CA THR A 336 11.24 -8.54 15.72
C THR A 336 12.51 -8.48 14.90
N ARG A 337 13.51 -7.76 15.40
CA ARG A 337 14.77 -7.56 14.67
C ARG A 337 15.93 -7.38 15.63
N ASN A 338 17.09 -7.93 15.28
CA ASN A 338 18.33 -7.85 16.06
C ASN A 338 18.16 -8.32 17.52
N GLY A 339 17.33 -9.36 17.74
CA GLY A 339 17.04 -9.89 19.07
C GLY A 339 16.06 -9.07 19.91
N HIS A 340 15.56 -7.95 19.39
CA HIS A 340 14.65 -7.06 20.10
C HIS A 340 13.22 -7.16 19.58
N ARG A 341 12.26 -6.94 20.49
CA ARG A 341 10.87 -6.65 20.16
C ARG A 341 10.71 -5.15 20.03
N ILE A 342 10.35 -4.70 18.85
CA ILE A 342 10.17 -3.30 18.48
C ILE A 342 8.69 -3.03 18.29
N LEU A 343 8.21 -1.90 18.82
CA LEU A 343 6.87 -1.37 18.52
C LEU A 343 7.04 -0.27 17.48
N GLY A 344 6.53 -0.51 16.28
CA GLY A 344 6.71 0.36 15.14
C GLY A 344 5.41 0.99 14.66
N HIS A 345 5.55 2.16 14.04
CA HIS A 345 4.55 2.73 13.15
C HIS A 345 5.24 3.51 12.03
N ALA A 346 4.94 3.11 10.80
CA ALA A 346 5.36 3.80 9.59
C ALA A 346 4.30 4.83 9.18
N GLY A 347 4.70 5.86 8.46
CA GLY A 347 3.75 6.82 7.94
C GLY A 347 4.21 7.46 6.66
N ASP A 348 3.27 7.59 5.73
CA ASP A 348 3.51 8.22 4.45
C ASP A 348 2.34 9.19 4.16
N THR A 349 2.68 10.37 3.66
CA THR A 349 1.78 11.21 2.85
C THR A 349 2.21 11.10 1.38
N GLN A 350 1.76 11.99 0.50
CA GLN A 350 2.25 12.05 -0.88
C GLN A 350 3.74 12.41 -0.93
N TYR A 351 4.22 13.29 -0.02
CA TYR A 351 5.58 13.84 -0.09
C TYR A 351 6.44 13.62 1.16
N PHE A 352 5.85 13.14 2.26
CA PHE A 352 6.56 12.90 3.51
C PHE A 352 6.53 11.42 3.87
N HIS A 353 7.67 10.92 4.34
CA HIS A 353 7.88 9.49 4.61
C HIS A 353 8.62 9.31 5.92
N SER A 354 8.02 8.57 6.85
CA SER A 354 8.45 8.56 8.24
C SER A 354 8.36 7.18 8.87
N ASP A 355 9.18 6.99 9.90
CA ASP A 355 9.17 5.82 10.75
C ASP A 355 9.32 6.24 12.22
N LEU A 356 8.58 5.56 13.08
CA LEU A 356 8.74 5.59 14.54
C LEU A 356 8.92 4.17 15.04
N HIS A 357 9.96 3.94 15.81
CA HIS A 357 10.29 2.65 16.41
C HIS A 357 10.61 2.83 17.90
N LEU A 358 9.97 2.04 18.75
CA LEU A 358 10.27 1.94 20.17
C LEU A 358 10.87 0.58 20.47
N ILE A 359 11.99 0.54 21.19
CA ILE A 359 12.65 -0.66 21.70
C ILE A 359 12.48 -0.65 23.22
N PRO A 360 11.40 -1.22 23.78
CA PRO A 360 11.06 -1.03 25.19
C PRO A 360 12.09 -1.61 26.15
N ASP A 361 12.64 -2.78 25.84
CA ASP A 361 13.67 -3.46 26.66
C ASP A 361 15.00 -2.72 26.66
N ALA A 362 15.35 -2.03 25.57
CA ALA A 362 16.51 -1.15 25.49
C ALA A 362 16.23 0.31 25.91
N ARG A 363 14.98 0.66 26.19
CA ARG A 363 14.50 2.03 26.49
C ARG A 363 14.93 3.06 25.44
N ILE A 364 14.85 2.68 24.17
CA ILE A 364 15.22 3.52 23.03
C ILE A 364 14.00 3.81 22.18
N GLY A 365 13.88 5.05 21.72
CA GLY A 365 12.94 5.43 20.67
C GLY A 365 13.71 6.06 19.51
N PHE A 366 13.30 5.76 18.29
CA PHE A 366 13.88 6.27 17.06
C PHE A 366 12.75 6.82 16.18
N PHE A 367 12.92 8.05 15.70
CA PHE A 367 12.01 8.67 14.75
C PHE A 367 12.81 9.29 13.59
N ILE A 368 12.37 9.03 12.37
CA ILE A 368 12.90 9.64 11.15
C ILE A 368 11.76 10.14 10.28
N SER A 369 11.95 11.28 9.64
CA SER A 369 11.02 11.78 8.61
C SER A 369 11.76 12.45 7.48
N TYR A 370 11.37 12.12 6.25
CA TYR A 370 11.83 12.74 5.01
C TYR A 370 10.74 13.63 4.42
N ASN A 371 11.14 14.62 3.62
CA ASN A 371 10.24 15.49 2.83
C ASN A 371 10.32 15.20 1.32
N SER A 372 10.75 13.98 0.95
CA SER A 372 10.68 13.48 -0.43
C SER A 372 10.55 11.97 -0.46
N ALA A 373 9.86 11.42 -1.47
CA ALA A 373 9.80 9.99 -1.72
C ALA A 373 11.15 9.39 -2.12
N GLY A 374 11.97 10.21 -2.77
CA GLY A 374 13.21 9.79 -3.39
C GLY A 374 12.96 8.93 -4.64
N LYS A 375 14.02 8.35 -5.20
CA LYS A 375 13.95 7.58 -6.47
C LYS A 375 13.16 6.27 -6.37
N GLY A 376 12.79 5.83 -5.18
CA GLY A 376 11.90 4.68 -4.96
C GLY A 376 12.52 3.31 -5.28
N GLU A 377 13.85 3.22 -5.43
CA GLU A 377 14.53 1.94 -5.67
C GLU A 377 14.59 1.08 -4.40
N VAL A 378 14.72 1.73 -3.22
CA VAL A 378 14.82 1.11 -1.88
C VAL A 378 14.15 2.03 -0.85
N SER A 379 13.63 1.47 0.24
CA SER A 379 13.14 2.26 1.38
C SER A 379 14.32 2.94 2.11
N ALA A 380 14.45 4.26 1.95
CA ALA A 380 15.53 5.04 2.55
C ALA A 380 15.49 5.00 4.09
N ARG A 381 14.28 5.13 4.68
CA ARG A 381 14.06 5.05 6.13
C ARG A 381 14.40 3.68 6.71
N GLU A 382 13.99 2.60 6.05
CA GLU A 382 14.31 1.23 6.48
C GLU A 382 15.82 0.96 6.44
N ALA A 383 16.52 1.47 5.43
CA ALA A 383 17.97 1.33 5.35
C ALA A 383 18.71 2.01 6.52
N VAL A 384 18.26 3.21 6.93
CA VAL A 384 18.83 3.91 8.10
C VAL A 384 18.51 3.15 9.39
N TRP A 385 17.27 2.67 9.53
CA TRP A 385 16.85 1.90 10.69
C TRP A 385 17.62 0.58 10.86
N HIS A 386 17.76 -0.19 9.78
CA HIS A 386 18.54 -1.43 9.79
C HIS A 386 20.01 -1.16 10.13
N ALA A 387 20.62 -0.14 9.53
CA ALA A 387 22.00 0.19 9.83
C ALA A 387 22.21 0.69 11.27
N PHE A 388 21.24 1.39 11.85
CA PHE A 388 21.24 1.74 13.27
C PHE A 388 21.21 0.48 14.14
N LEU A 389 20.28 -0.45 13.87
CA LEU A 389 20.19 -1.71 14.61
C LEU A 389 21.44 -2.57 14.47
N ASP A 390 21.97 -2.73 13.26
CA ASP A 390 23.14 -3.58 13.01
C ASP A 390 24.42 -3.02 13.68
N ARG A 391 24.51 -1.70 13.84
CA ARG A 391 25.64 -1.03 14.50
C ARG A 391 25.62 -1.19 16.02
N TYR A 392 24.47 -0.95 16.64
CA TYR A 392 24.36 -0.86 18.12
C TYR A 392 23.83 -2.15 18.76
N PHE A 393 23.15 -2.98 17.99
CA PHE A 393 22.61 -4.28 18.39
C PHE A 393 23.01 -5.35 17.37
N PRO A 394 24.32 -5.57 17.13
CA PRO A 394 24.75 -6.60 16.20
C PRO A 394 24.17 -7.95 16.60
N TYR A 395 23.61 -8.67 15.62
CA TYR A 395 22.88 -9.89 15.85
C TYR A 395 23.30 -10.96 14.85
N ASP A 396 23.70 -12.12 15.37
CA ASP A 396 23.98 -13.30 14.57
C ASP A 396 22.71 -14.16 14.49
N PRO A 397 22.00 -14.21 13.34
CA PRO A 397 20.81 -15.02 13.22
C PRO A 397 21.15 -16.51 13.38
N PRO A 398 20.31 -17.30 14.09
CA PRO A 398 20.52 -18.73 14.24
C PRO A 398 20.69 -19.42 12.89
N PRO A 399 21.51 -20.47 12.76
CA PRO A 399 21.69 -21.16 11.49
C PRO A 399 20.36 -21.70 10.95
N LEU A 400 20.19 -21.67 9.63
CA LEU A 400 19.00 -22.20 8.97
C LEU A 400 19.02 -23.74 9.02
N PRO A 401 18.03 -24.39 9.66
CA PRO A 401 17.95 -25.84 9.64
C PRO A 401 17.64 -26.36 8.22
N VAL A 402 18.13 -27.56 7.90
CA VAL A 402 17.70 -28.28 6.70
C VAL A 402 16.43 -29.03 7.03
N GLN A 403 15.33 -28.71 6.34
CA GLN A 403 14.04 -29.34 6.53
C GLN A 403 13.80 -30.40 5.45
N ALA A 404 13.40 -31.61 5.87
CA ALA A 404 13.06 -32.69 4.93
C ALA A 404 11.80 -32.37 4.10
N THR A 405 10.93 -31.48 4.61
CA THR A 405 9.68 -31.04 3.98
C THR A 405 9.86 -29.92 2.96
N ALA A 406 11.04 -29.26 2.89
CA ALA A 406 11.24 -28.00 2.18
C ALA A 406 10.74 -28.01 0.74
N ALA A 407 11.14 -29.02 -0.04
CA ALA A 407 10.72 -29.11 -1.43
C ALA A 407 9.21 -29.37 -1.60
N ALA A 408 8.59 -30.12 -0.68
CA ALA A 408 7.15 -30.38 -0.73
C ALA A 408 6.34 -29.14 -0.32
N ASP A 409 6.75 -28.48 0.75
CA ASP A 409 6.10 -27.28 1.29
C ASP A 409 6.25 -26.10 0.33
N ALA A 410 7.44 -25.88 -0.24
CA ALA A 410 7.67 -24.85 -1.26
C ALA A 410 6.77 -25.04 -2.48
N ARG A 411 6.58 -26.29 -2.96
CA ARG A 411 5.65 -26.60 -4.06
C ARG A 411 4.20 -26.39 -3.67
N LEU A 412 3.80 -26.78 -2.46
CA LEU A 412 2.44 -26.60 -1.95
C LEU A 412 2.02 -25.12 -1.93
N VAL A 413 2.94 -24.24 -1.50
CA VAL A 413 2.63 -22.82 -1.35
C VAL A 413 2.89 -21.99 -2.61
N SER A 414 3.54 -22.54 -3.64
CA SER A 414 3.84 -21.84 -4.90
C SER A 414 2.59 -21.43 -5.66
N GLY A 415 2.50 -20.16 -6.10
CA GLY A 415 1.42 -19.63 -6.93
C GLY A 415 1.20 -18.12 -6.79
N ARG A 416 -0.02 -17.66 -7.05
CA ARG A 416 -0.38 -16.23 -7.01
C ARG A 416 -1.24 -15.92 -5.79
N TYR A 417 -0.97 -14.78 -5.17
CA TYR A 417 -1.70 -14.32 -4.00
C TYR A 417 -2.16 -12.86 -4.18
N ILE A 418 -3.32 -12.54 -3.60
CA ILE A 418 -3.92 -11.21 -3.60
C ILE A 418 -3.84 -10.67 -2.17
N ILE A 419 -3.34 -9.46 -2.01
CA ILE A 419 -3.27 -8.78 -0.71
C ILE A 419 -4.67 -8.60 -0.09
N SER A 420 -4.81 -8.71 1.22
CA SER A 420 -6.09 -8.54 1.94
C SER A 420 -6.57 -7.09 1.96
N ARG A 421 -5.64 -6.13 1.99
CA ARG A 421 -5.90 -4.71 1.79
C ARG A 421 -6.15 -4.43 0.32
N ARG A 422 -7.42 -4.43 -0.11
CA ARG A 422 -7.83 -4.24 -1.51
C ARG A 422 -9.26 -3.72 -1.61
N SER A 423 -9.58 -3.10 -2.74
CA SER A 423 -10.96 -2.86 -3.15
C SER A 423 -11.54 -4.09 -3.85
N GLU A 424 -12.81 -4.43 -3.60
CA GLU A 424 -13.43 -5.68 -4.10
C GLU A 424 -14.69 -5.44 -4.94
N PRO A 425 -15.77 -4.79 -4.47
CA PRO A 425 -16.89 -4.40 -5.33
C PRO A 425 -16.59 -3.23 -6.29
N THR A 426 -15.51 -2.48 -6.13
CA THR A 426 -15.30 -1.23 -6.88
C THR A 426 -14.64 -1.46 -8.25
N ILE A 427 -14.57 -0.40 -9.07
CA ILE A 427 -13.83 -0.41 -10.34
C ILE A 427 -12.31 -0.63 -10.13
N LEU A 428 -11.77 -0.34 -8.94
CA LEU A 428 -10.36 -0.56 -8.61
C LEU A 428 -10.03 -2.05 -8.44
N LYS A 429 -11.03 -2.93 -8.33
CA LYS A 429 -10.81 -4.38 -8.25
C LYS A 429 -9.92 -4.90 -9.39
N VAL A 430 -10.01 -4.31 -10.58
CA VAL A 430 -9.16 -4.68 -11.73
C VAL A 430 -7.66 -4.58 -11.42
N LEU A 431 -7.25 -3.67 -10.53
CA LEU A 431 -5.85 -3.53 -10.13
C LEU A 431 -5.33 -4.79 -9.40
N ASN A 432 -6.22 -5.57 -8.77
CA ASN A 432 -5.86 -6.83 -8.08
C ASN A 432 -5.38 -7.92 -9.06
N VAL A 433 -5.63 -7.82 -10.38
CA VAL A 433 -5.07 -8.78 -11.35
C VAL A 433 -3.58 -8.52 -11.61
N LEU A 434 -3.18 -7.25 -11.54
CA LEU A 434 -1.81 -6.80 -11.82
C LEU A 434 -0.97 -6.78 -10.54
N GLY A 435 -1.58 -6.55 -9.37
CA GLY A 435 -0.91 -6.51 -8.08
C GLY A 435 -0.70 -7.86 -7.38
N GLN A 436 -0.82 -9.00 -8.06
CA GLN A 436 -0.70 -10.31 -7.42
C GLN A 436 0.75 -10.68 -7.12
N THR A 437 1.04 -10.94 -5.85
CA THR A 437 2.32 -11.48 -5.39
C THR A 437 2.54 -12.90 -5.93
N LYS A 438 3.69 -13.13 -6.55
CA LYS A 438 4.18 -14.47 -6.92
C LYS A 438 4.94 -15.09 -5.76
N VAL A 439 4.58 -16.32 -5.45
CA VAL A 439 5.38 -17.24 -4.65
C VAL A 439 5.89 -18.33 -5.58
N ALA A 440 7.20 -18.53 -5.66
CA ALA A 440 7.82 -19.53 -6.51
C ALA A 440 8.77 -20.42 -5.70
N SER A 441 8.70 -21.73 -5.92
CA SER A 441 9.68 -22.70 -5.41
C SER A 441 10.88 -22.78 -6.35
N ASP A 442 12.07 -22.71 -5.78
CA ASP A 442 13.33 -22.91 -6.48
C ASP A 442 13.77 -24.39 -6.43
N PRO A 443 14.64 -24.85 -7.36
CA PRO A 443 15.08 -26.25 -7.41
C PRO A 443 15.82 -26.75 -6.16
N ASP A 444 16.41 -25.83 -5.39
CA ASP A 444 17.10 -26.07 -4.12
C ASP A 444 16.15 -26.20 -2.92
N GLY A 445 14.82 -26.13 -3.14
CA GLY A 445 13.81 -26.18 -2.09
C GLY A 445 13.59 -24.85 -1.38
N THR A 446 14.28 -23.78 -1.78
CA THR A 446 13.99 -22.43 -1.31
C THR A 446 12.78 -21.83 -2.02
N LEU A 447 12.32 -20.69 -1.50
CA LEU A 447 11.15 -19.99 -1.97
C LEU A 447 11.51 -18.54 -2.25
N THR A 448 10.99 -18.02 -3.36
CA THR A 448 11.11 -16.59 -3.71
C THR A 448 9.72 -15.96 -3.71
N VAL A 449 9.60 -14.80 -3.05
CA VAL A 449 8.40 -13.97 -3.07
C VAL A 449 8.73 -12.66 -3.78
N ASP A 450 8.08 -12.36 -4.90
CA ASP A 450 8.45 -11.21 -5.74
C ASP A 450 8.26 -9.84 -5.07
N SER A 451 7.32 -9.74 -4.13
CA SER A 451 7.08 -8.54 -3.33
C SER A 451 8.04 -8.37 -2.15
N LEU A 452 8.85 -9.38 -1.82
CA LEU A 452 9.84 -9.30 -0.74
C LEU A 452 11.23 -9.14 -1.34
N LYS A 453 11.79 -7.95 -1.18
CA LYS A 453 13.09 -7.57 -1.73
C LYS A 453 14.01 -7.09 -0.61
N ASP A 454 15.29 -7.37 -0.76
CA ASP A 454 16.33 -6.82 0.12
C ASP A 454 16.55 -5.33 -0.12
N LEU A 455 17.41 -4.72 0.70
CA LEU A 455 17.80 -3.31 0.57
C LEU A 455 18.59 -3.01 -0.73
N ASN A 456 18.85 -4.00 -1.58
CA ASN A 456 19.43 -3.83 -2.92
C ASN A 456 18.37 -4.03 -4.03
N GLY A 457 17.10 -4.15 -3.66
CA GLY A 457 15.98 -4.37 -4.58
C GLY A 457 15.94 -5.78 -5.20
N GLN A 458 16.74 -6.73 -4.70
CA GLN A 458 16.75 -8.10 -5.18
C GLN A 458 15.72 -8.95 -4.44
N PRO A 459 14.98 -9.85 -5.13
CA PRO A 459 14.07 -10.76 -4.46
C PRO A 459 14.78 -11.60 -3.40
N MET A 460 14.21 -11.65 -2.20
CA MET A 460 14.76 -12.45 -1.11
C MET A 460 14.52 -13.94 -1.36
N LYS A 461 15.57 -14.74 -1.15
CA LYS A 461 15.44 -16.21 -1.05
C LYS A 461 15.08 -16.60 0.38
N LEU A 462 14.07 -17.45 0.52
CA LEU A 462 13.50 -17.90 1.77
C LEU A 462 13.71 -19.40 1.93
N GLN A 463 14.33 -19.81 3.04
CA GLN A 463 14.53 -21.21 3.39
C GLN A 463 13.55 -21.62 4.50
N GLU A 464 13.02 -22.83 4.40
CA GLU A 464 12.12 -23.38 5.41
C GLU A 464 12.86 -23.55 6.75
N ILE A 465 12.28 -23.03 7.83
CA ILE A 465 12.79 -23.15 9.20
C ILE A 465 11.90 -24.03 10.09
N GLY A 466 10.69 -24.36 9.62
CA GLY A 466 9.73 -25.27 10.21
C GLY A 466 8.53 -25.44 9.26
N PRO A 467 7.60 -26.36 9.52
CA PRO A 467 6.48 -26.64 8.61
C PRO A 467 5.76 -25.35 8.19
N LEU A 468 5.73 -25.08 6.88
CA LEU A 468 5.12 -23.88 6.29
C LEU A 468 5.66 -22.54 6.83
N MET A 469 6.84 -22.51 7.45
CA MET A 469 7.50 -21.32 7.98
C MET A 469 8.87 -21.15 7.34
N PHE A 470 9.15 -19.97 6.81
CA PHE A 470 10.36 -19.68 6.05
C PHE A 470 11.02 -18.40 6.57
N ARG A 471 12.36 -18.35 6.47
CA ARG A 471 13.16 -17.17 6.79
C ARG A 471 14.10 -16.84 5.64
N ALA A 472 14.34 -15.56 5.41
CA ALA A 472 15.29 -15.12 4.41
C ALA A 472 16.70 -15.66 4.71
N VAL A 473 17.46 -15.99 3.64
CA VAL A 473 18.77 -16.64 3.78
C VAL A 473 19.86 -15.69 4.30
N HIS A 474 19.79 -14.41 3.90
CA HIS A 474 20.77 -13.38 4.24
C HIS A 474 20.16 -12.21 5.04
N GLU A 475 18.90 -12.35 5.45
CA GLU A 475 18.11 -11.33 6.12
C GLU A 475 17.31 -11.97 7.27
N GLN A 476 16.67 -11.16 8.10
CA GLN A 476 15.92 -11.64 9.26
C GLN A 476 14.43 -11.87 8.98
N ASN A 477 13.93 -11.40 7.84
CA ASN A 477 12.51 -11.46 7.50
C ASN A 477 11.99 -12.90 7.43
N ARG A 478 10.81 -13.12 8.00
CA ARG A 478 10.10 -14.39 7.98
C ARG A 478 8.77 -14.28 7.25
N VAL A 479 8.36 -15.41 6.71
CA VAL A 479 7.03 -15.62 6.16
C VAL A 479 6.50 -16.97 6.60
N GLY A 480 5.19 -17.05 6.82
CA GLY A 480 4.50 -18.28 7.16
C GLY A 480 3.26 -18.47 6.32
N PHE A 481 2.83 -19.72 6.18
CA PHE A 481 1.59 -20.04 5.49
C PHE A 481 0.61 -20.74 6.41
N LYS A 482 -0.65 -20.33 6.33
CA LYS A 482 -1.77 -20.97 7.03
C LYS A 482 -2.94 -21.17 6.10
N ARG A 483 -3.98 -21.87 6.58
CA ARG A 483 -5.28 -21.90 5.90
C ARG A 483 -6.26 -20.97 6.62
N ASP A 484 -7.05 -20.24 5.84
CA ASP A 484 -8.19 -19.48 6.39
C ASP A 484 -9.37 -20.40 6.74
N GLN A 485 -10.45 -19.82 7.27
CA GLN A 485 -11.66 -20.56 7.65
C GLN A 485 -12.32 -21.29 6.47
N SER A 486 -12.06 -20.86 5.24
CA SER A 486 -12.54 -21.47 4.00
C SER A 486 -11.57 -22.51 3.42
N GLY A 487 -10.44 -22.77 4.10
CA GLY A 487 -9.42 -23.71 3.68
C GLY A 487 -8.43 -23.17 2.65
N HIS A 488 -8.50 -21.90 2.26
CA HIS A 488 -7.58 -21.30 1.30
C HIS A 488 -6.24 -20.98 1.96
N LEU A 489 -5.14 -21.17 1.22
CA LEU A 489 -3.81 -20.78 1.69
C LEU A 489 -3.71 -19.26 1.83
N VAL A 490 -3.10 -18.83 2.92
CA VAL A 490 -2.79 -17.44 3.26
C VAL A 490 -1.31 -17.35 3.56
N LEU A 491 -0.62 -16.49 2.83
CA LEU A 491 0.75 -16.05 3.11
C LEU A 491 0.69 -14.91 4.13
N VAL A 492 1.43 -15.08 5.22
CA VAL A 492 1.60 -14.13 6.32
C VAL A 492 3.06 -13.70 6.33
N THR A 493 3.31 -12.39 6.40
CA THR A 493 4.67 -11.83 6.51
C THR A 493 4.89 -11.28 7.91
N ASP A 494 6.13 -10.90 8.22
CA ASP A 494 6.46 -10.14 9.43
C ASP A 494 5.90 -8.70 9.45
N PHE A 495 5.17 -8.26 8.41
CA PHE A 495 4.44 -6.99 8.41
C PHE A 495 2.94 -7.23 8.62
N PRO A 496 2.41 -7.02 9.85
CA PRO A 496 1.16 -7.65 10.30
C PRO A 496 -0.13 -6.92 9.89
N VAL A 497 -0.03 -5.78 9.20
CA VAL A 497 -1.20 -4.94 8.83
C VAL A 497 -1.98 -5.46 7.62
N PHE A 498 -1.47 -6.49 6.93
CA PHE A 498 -2.17 -7.23 5.89
C PHE A 498 -1.64 -8.66 5.74
N VAL A 499 -2.32 -9.47 4.95
CA VAL A 499 -1.89 -10.82 4.53
C VAL A 499 -2.12 -10.98 3.03
N PHE A 500 -1.63 -12.08 2.45
CA PHE A 500 -1.88 -12.40 1.05
C PHE A 500 -2.67 -13.69 0.94
N GLN A 501 -3.86 -13.63 0.33
CA GLN A 501 -4.75 -14.78 0.14
C GLN A 501 -4.49 -15.43 -1.21
N ARG A 502 -4.52 -16.76 -1.27
CA ARG A 502 -4.34 -17.49 -2.53
C ARG A 502 -5.37 -17.03 -3.57
N SER A 503 -4.88 -16.59 -4.72
CA SER A 503 -5.73 -16.18 -5.83
C SER A 503 -6.53 -17.37 -6.35
N ARG A 504 -7.85 -17.20 -6.44
CA ARG A 504 -8.76 -18.19 -7.03
C ARG A 504 -8.50 -18.33 -8.53
N TRP A 505 -8.88 -19.45 -9.12
CA TRP A 505 -8.61 -19.73 -10.53
C TRP A 505 -9.21 -18.68 -11.48
N ASP A 506 -10.38 -18.14 -11.16
CA ASP A 506 -11.13 -17.14 -11.93
C ASP A 506 -10.53 -15.74 -11.83
N GLN A 507 -9.84 -15.44 -10.73
CA GLN A 507 -9.15 -14.16 -10.50
C GLN A 507 -7.63 -14.27 -10.74
N ASN A 508 -7.12 -15.44 -11.12
CA ASN A 508 -5.69 -15.67 -11.23
C ASN A 508 -5.07 -14.90 -12.40
N SER A 509 -3.96 -14.19 -12.16
CA SER A 509 -3.25 -13.44 -13.19
C SER A 509 -2.67 -14.33 -14.30
N VAL A 510 -2.35 -15.60 -14.00
CA VAL A 510 -1.86 -16.58 -14.98
C VAL A 510 -2.92 -16.91 -16.05
N LEU A 511 -4.20 -16.84 -15.69
CA LEU A 511 -5.30 -17.00 -16.65
C LEU A 511 -5.66 -15.65 -17.28
N ASN A 512 -5.90 -14.64 -16.44
CA ASN A 512 -6.52 -13.38 -16.88
C ASN A 512 -5.60 -12.54 -17.77
N LEU A 513 -4.29 -12.48 -17.50
CA LEU A 513 -3.37 -11.64 -18.30
C LEU A 513 -3.17 -12.18 -19.71
N PRO A 514 -2.80 -13.47 -19.94
CA PRO A 514 -2.71 -13.99 -21.30
C PRO A 514 -4.05 -13.96 -22.04
N MET A 515 -5.16 -14.16 -21.32
CA MET A 515 -6.51 -14.07 -21.90
C MET A 515 -6.79 -12.66 -22.43
N ILE A 516 -6.62 -11.61 -21.62
CA ILE A 516 -6.91 -10.24 -22.07
C ILE A 516 -5.95 -9.78 -23.18
N VAL A 517 -4.69 -10.20 -23.15
CA VAL A 517 -3.73 -9.95 -24.24
C VAL A 517 -4.19 -10.62 -25.53
N SER A 518 -4.62 -11.88 -25.46
CA SER A 518 -5.13 -12.62 -26.63
C SER A 518 -6.40 -11.97 -27.20
N VAL A 519 -7.29 -11.50 -26.32
CA VAL A 519 -8.48 -10.72 -26.70
C VAL A 519 -8.06 -9.46 -27.46
N ILE A 520 -7.18 -8.63 -26.89
CA ILE A 520 -6.71 -7.39 -27.53
C ILE A 520 -6.13 -7.67 -28.93
N VAL A 521 -5.30 -8.70 -29.07
CA VAL A 521 -4.72 -9.09 -30.37
C VAL A 521 -5.81 -9.44 -31.39
N VAL A 522 -6.81 -10.25 -31.00
CA VAL A 522 -7.93 -10.62 -31.89
C VAL A 522 -8.75 -9.39 -32.30
N LEU A 523 -9.06 -8.50 -31.35
CA LEU A 523 -9.82 -7.28 -31.63
C LEU A 523 -9.05 -6.35 -32.58
N LEU A 524 -7.75 -6.13 -32.34
CA LEU A 524 -6.89 -5.32 -33.19
C LEU A 524 -6.76 -5.91 -34.60
N LEU A 525 -6.49 -7.21 -34.73
CA LEU A 525 -6.43 -7.87 -36.03
C LEU A 525 -7.76 -7.75 -36.77
N THR A 526 -8.89 -7.90 -36.08
CA THR A 526 -10.23 -7.77 -36.68
C THR A 526 -10.44 -6.38 -37.30
N LEU A 527 -9.96 -5.33 -36.64
CA LEU A 527 -10.04 -3.95 -37.11
C LEU A 527 -9.00 -3.62 -38.19
N LEU A 528 -7.76 -4.10 -38.06
CA LEU A 528 -6.68 -3.84 -39.03
C LEU A 528 -6.88 -4.58 -40.35
N LEU A 529 -7.32 -5.84 -40.28
CA LEU A 529 -7.62 -6.65 -41.46
C LEU A 529 -8.85 -6.13 -42.23
N TRP A 530 -9.67 -5.27 -41.62
CA TRP A 530 -10.87 -4.74 -42.25
C TRP A 530 -10.59 -3.79 -43.43
N PRO A 531 -9.87 -2.66 -43.27
CA PRO A 531 -9.49 -1.79 -44.37
C PRO A 531 -8.50 -2.50 -45.31
N MET A 532 -7.58 -3.32 -44.80
CA MET A 532 -6.63 -4.07 -45.64
C MET A 532 -7.36 -5.03 -46.58
N GLY A 533 -8.35 -5.78 -46.09
CA GLY A 533 -9.18 -6.63 -46.93
C GLY A 533 -9.96 -5.83 -47.97
N ALA A 534 -10.37 -4.59 -47.68
CA ALA A 534 -11.00 -3.71 -48.67
C ALA A 534 -10.02 -3.25 -49.76
N LEU A 535 -8.79 -2.91 -49.39
CA LEU A 535 -7.71 -2.55 -50.32
C LEU A 535 -7.33 -3.72 -51.23
N ILE A 536 -7.14 -4.92 -50.67
CA ILE A 536 -6.86 -6.15 -51.43
C ILE A 536 -7.98 -6.44 -52.43
N ARG A 537 -9.25 -6.39 -51.98
CA ARG A 537 -10.41 -6.57 -52.88
C ARG A 537 -10.43 -5.54 -54.00
N ARG A 538 -10.14 -4.27 -53.68
CA ARG A 538 -10.05 -3.19 -54.67
C ARG A 538 -8.92 -3.44 -55.68
N HIS A 539 -7.74 -3.88 -55.22
CA HIS A 539 -6.60 -4.18 -56.07
C HIS A 539 -6.88 -5.33 -57.05
N TYR A 540 -7.54 -6.39 -56.59
CA TYR A 540 -7.88 -7.55 -57.42
C TYR A 540 -9.27 -7.47 -58.11
N GLY A 541 -9.95 -6.31 -58.06
CA GLY A 541 -11.26 -6.12 -58.70
C GLY A 541 -12.40 -6.99 -58.13
N GLN A 542 -12.24 -7.54 -56.92
CA GLN A 542 -13.20 -8.44 -56.30
C GLN A 542 -14.29 -7.67 -55.54
N LYS A 543 -15.56 -8.04 -55.71
CA LYS A 543 -16.68 -7.49 -54.92
C LYS A 543 -16.94 -8.31 -53.68
N LEU A 544 -17.29 -7.63 -52.59
CA LEU A 544 -17.72 -8.28 -51.36
C LEU A 544 -19.22 -8.58 -51.45
N ASN A 545 -19.57 -9.80 -51.83
CA ASN A 545 -20.95 -10.24 -51.97
C ASN A 545 -21.53 -10.64 -50.61
N LEU A 546 -22.04 -9.66 -49.86
CA LEU A 546 -22.78 -9.88 -48.61
C LEU A 546 -24.22 -9.41 -48.79
N THR A 547 -25.16 -10.14 -48.21
CA THR A 547 -26.53 -9.68 -48.01
C THR A 547 -26.56 -8.45 -47.09
N PRO A 548 -27.61 -7.61 -47.16
CA PRO A 548 -27.75 -6.45 -46.28
C PRO A 548 -27.66 -6.81 -44.78
N GLN A 549 -28.15 -7.99 -44.41
CA GLN A 549 -28.11 -8.47 -43.03
C GLN A 549 -26.69 -8.87 -42.60
N GLU A 550 -25.95 -9.60 -43.44
CA GLU A 550 -24.56 -9.97 -43.14
C GLU A 550 -23.65 -8.74 -43.08
N TRP A 551 -23.89 -7.75 -43.94
CA TRP A 551 -23.18 -6.49 -43.88
C TRP A 551 -23.40 -5.76 -42.55
N ARG A 552 -24.66 -5.71 -42.07
CA ARG A 552 -25.00 -5.11 -40.76
C ARG A 552 -24.35 -5.86 -39.60
N LEU A 553 -24.42 -7.20 -39.58
CA LEU A 553 -23.76 -8.02 -38.55
C LEU A 553 -22.25 -7.80 -38.55
N ARG A 554 -21.63 -7.84 -39.73
CA ARG A 554 -20.20 -7.57 -39.95
C ARG A 554 -19.79 -6.20 -39.39
N LEU A 555 -20.59 -5.16 -39.63
CA LEU A 555 -20.34 -3.81 -39.14
C LEU A 555 -20.47 -3.73 -37.62
N ILE A 556 -21.57 -4.25 -37.05
CA ILE A 556 -21.83 -4.19 -35.61
C ILE A 556 -20.71 -4.91 -34.83
N VAL A 557 -20.27 -6.08 -35.28
CA VAL A 557 -19.17 -6.81 -34.65
C VAL A 557 -17.87 -6.00 -34.65
N ARG A 558 -17.58 -5.25 -35.73
CA ARG A 558 -16.39 -4.41 -35.80
C ARG A 558 -16.50 -3.16 -34.93
N LEU A 559 -17.68 -2.56 -34.87
CA LEU A 559 -17.94 -1.47 -33.94
C LEU A 559 -17.82 -1.94 -32.49
N ALA A 560 -18.28 -3.17 -32.18
CA ALA A 560 -18.08 -3.79 -30.87
C ALA A 560 -16.59 -3.92 -30.55
N CYS A 561 -15.79 -4.50 -31.46
CA CYS A 561 -14.34 -4.61 -31.28
C CYS A 561 -13.66 -3.23 -31.06
N LEU A 562 -14.14 -2.19 -31.76
CA LEU A 562 -13.65 -0.83 -31.57
C LEU A 562 -14.02 -0.29 -30.18
N PHE A 563 -15.26 -0.46 -29.75
CA PHE A 563 -15.70 -0.02 -28.43
C PHE A 563 -15.00 -0.77 -27.29
N ASP A 564 -14.81 -2.08 -27.41
CA ASP A 564 -14.05 -2.88 -26.44
C ASP A 564 -12.60 -2.37 -26.29
N LEU A 565 -11.94 -2.04 -27.40
CA LEU A 565 -10.59 -1.47 -27.37
C LEU A 565 -10.58 -0.04 -26.79
N LEU A 566 -11.53 0.81 -27.17
CA LEU A 566 -11.66 2.16 -26.63
C LEU A 566 -11.93 2.14 -25.12
N PHE A 567 -12.71 1.17 -24.64
CA PHE A 567 -12.96 0.94 -23.23
C PHE A 567 -11.67 0.61 -22.47
N LEU A 568 -10.90 -0.36 -22.97
CA LEU A 568 -9.61 -0.73 -22.36
C LEU A 568 -8.61 0.43 -22.38
N CYS A 569 -8.51 1.14 -23.51
CA CYS A 569 -7.68 2.34 -23.62
C CYS A 569 -8.13 3.44 -22.65
N GLY A 570 -9.43 3.66 -22.50
CA GLY A 570 -10.00 4.65 -21.59
C GLY A 570 -9.62 4.37 -20.14
N PHE A 571 -9.78 3.13 -19.67
CA PHE A 571 -9.35 2.73 -18.33
C PHE A 571 -7.83 2.78 -18.17
N ALA A 572 -7.05 2.35 -19.16
CA ALA A 572 -5.60 2.44 -19.09
C ALA A 572 -5.11 3.90 -18.95
N VAL A 573 -5.70 4.82 -19.71
CA VAL A 573 -5.42 6.27 -19.58
C VAL A 573 -5.85 6.79 -18.22
N PHE A 574 -7.06 6.46 -17.76
CA PHE A 574 -7.56 6.88 -16.45
C PHE A 574 -6.61 6.46 -15.32
N PHE A 575 -6.23 5.18 -15.25
CA PHE A 575 -5.31 4.70 -14.22
C PHE A 575 -3.90 5.26 -14.36
N THR A 576 -3.41 5.51 -15.59
CA THR A 576 -2.10 6.16 -15.80
C THR A 576 -2.09 7.59 -15.25
N LEU A 577 -3.21 8.30 -15.37
CA LEU A 577 -3.34 9.63 -14.81
C LEU A 577 -3.47 9.55 -13.28
N ALA A 578 -4.33 8.68 -12.76
CA ALA A 578 -4.51 8.49 -11.31
C ALA A 578 -3.24 8.05 -10.58
N GLU A 579 -2.37 7.29 -11.26
CA GLU A 579 -1.05 6.90 -10.72
C GLU A 579 -0.13 8.12 -10.51
N LYS A 580 -0.27 9.16 -11.34
CA LYS A 580 0.54 10.39 -11.25
C LYS A 580 -0.03 11.41 -10.28
N ASP A 581 -1.35 11.40 -10.11
CA ASP A 581 -2.06 12.31 -9.24
C ASP A 581 -3.26 11.57 -8.65
N ILE A 582 -3.13 11.20 -7.37
CA ILE A 582 -4.19 10.49 -6.64
C ILE A 582 -5.47 11.31 -6.54
N GLY A 583 -5.41 12.64 -6.67
CA GLY A 583 -6.58 13.52 -6.71
C GLY A 583 -7.52 13.25 -7.89
N ILE A 584 -7.07 12.47 -8.89
CA ILE A 584 -7.93 11.99 -9.99
C ILE A 584 -8.94 10.95 -9.52
N LEU A 585 -8.66 10.26 -8.42
CA LEU A 585 -9.64 9.45 -7.70
C LEU A 585 -10.55 10.38 -6.87
N SER A 586 -11.27 11.25 -7.55
CA SER A 586 -12.27 12.15 -6.95
C SER A 586 -13.57 12.18 -7.77
N PRO A 587 -14.70 12.57 -7.16
CA PRO A 587 -15.98 12.67 -7.85
C PRO A 587 -15.97 13.60 -9.07
N HIS A 588 -15.01 14.52 -9.15
CA HIS A 588 -14.82 15.39 -10.32
C HIS A 588 -14.66 14.60 -11.63
N PHE A 589 -13.98 13.44 -11.59
CA PHE A 589 -13.72 12.60 -12.75
C PHE A 589 -14.78 11.52 -12.99
N ASN A 590 -15.83 11.46 -12.17
CA ASN A 590 -16.94 10.50 -12.35
C ASN A 590 -17.59 10.58 -13.75
N PRO A 591 -17.84 11.75 -14.36
CA PRO A 591 -18.40 11.81 -15.72
C PRO A 591 -17.52 11.13 -16.79
N LEU A 592 -16.20 11.21 -16.64
CA LEU A 592 -15.26 10.54 -17.54
C LEU A 592 -15.37 9.02 -17.38
N LEU A 593 -15.36 8.52 -16.14
CA LEU A 593 -15.55 7.09 -15.85
C LEU A 593 -16.89 6.57 -16.38
N ARG A 594 -17.98 7.33 -16.21
CA ARG A 594 -19.29 6.98 -16.79
C ARG A 594 -19.25 6.90 -18.31
N THR A 595 -18.55 7.83 -18.96
CA THR A 595 -18.39 7.81 -20.42
C THR A 595 -17.64 6.56 -20.87
N ILE A 596 -16.56 6.19 -20.17
CA ILE A 596 -15.83 4.93 -20.41
C ILE A 596 -16.78 3.73 -20.23
N GLN A 597 -17.55 3.67 -19.14
CA GLN A 597 -18.49 2.58 -18.88
C GLN A 597 -19.60 2.48 -19.95
N ILE A 598 -20.12 3.60 -20.46
CA ILE A 598 -21.10 3.60 -21.56
C ILE A 598 -20.49 2.96 -22.82
N VAL A 599 -19.25 3.32 -23.18
CA VAL A 599 -18.53 2.68 -24.30
C VAL A 599 -18.37 1.18 -24.04
N GLY A 600 -18.04 0.78 -22.81
CA GLY A 600 -17.98 -0.63 -22.41
C GLY A 600 -19.29 -1.37 -22.62
N TRP A 601 -20.42 -0.80 -22.20
CA TRP A 601 -21.75 -1.40 -22.42
C TRP A 601 -22.08 -1.58 -23.91
N LEU A 602 -21.73 -0.62 -24.76
CA LEU A 602 -21.90 -0.76 -26.23
C LEU A 602 -21.10 -1.96 -26.77
N GLY A 603 -19.88 -2.17 -26.26
CA GLY A 603 -19.06 -3.34 -26.56
C GLY A 603 -19.68 -4.66 -26.08
N ILE A 604 -20.18 -4.69 -24.84
CA ILE A 604 -20.87 -5.87 -24.26
C ILE A 604 -22.11 -6.26 -25.08
N PHE A 605 -22.94 -5.31 -25.49
CA PHE A 605 -24.09 -5.62 -26.37
C PHE A 605 -23.62 -6.16 -27.73
N GLY A 606 -22.53 -5.62 -28.26
CA GLY A 606 -21.88 -6.11 -29.47
C GLY A 606 -21.37 -7.56 -29.37
N SER A 607 -20.97 -8.00 -28.17
CA SER A 607 -20.52 -9.38 -27.91
C SER A 607 -21.62 -10.42 -28.17
N VAL A 608 -22.88 -10.09 -27.84
CA VAL A 608 -24.04 -10.94 -28.16
C VAL A 608 -24.21 -11.07 -29.67
N VAL A 609 -24.02 -9.98 -30.41
CA VAL A 609 -24.11 -9.96 -31.87
C VAL A 609 -22.95 -10.75 -32.50
N ALA A 610 -21.75 -10.69 -31.93
CA ALA A 610 -20.61 -11.49 -32.38
C ALA A 610 -20.88 -13.00 -32.21
N ALA A 611 -21.40 -13.42 -31.06
CA ALA A 611 -21.80 -14.81 -30.81
C ALA A 611 -22.89 -15.28 -31.80
N TYR A 612 -23.92 -14.46 -32.02
CA TYR A 612 -24.96 -14.74 -33.01
C TYR A 612 -24.41 -14.83 -34.44
N SER A 613 -23.50 -13.92 -34.81
CA SER A 613 -22.84 -13.90 -36.12
C SER A 613 -22.02 -15.17 -36.36
N ALA A 614 -21.26 -15.63 -35.35
CA ALA A 614 -20.51 -16.89 -35.44
C ALA A 614 -21.44 -18.10 -35.58
N PHE A 615 -22.49 -18.18 -34.77
CA PHE A 615 -23.49 -19.26 -34.87
C PHE A 615 -24.13 -19.33 -36.25
N ARG A 616 -24.53 -18.19 -36.81
CA ARG A 616 -25.09 -18.12 -38.16
C ARG A 616 -24.09 -18.54 -39.22
N SER A 617 -22.83 -18.12 -39.11
CA SER A 617 -21.74 -18.47 -40.04
C SER A 617 -21.59 -19.99 -40.20
N TRP A 618 -21.79 -20.74 -39.11
CA TRP A 618 -21.77 -22.21 -39.15
C TRP A 618 -22.99 -22.83 -39.87
N ARG A 619 -24.17 -22.20 -39.77
CA ARG A 619 -25.40 -22.66 -40.43
C ARG A 619 -25.46 -22.36 -41.93
N GLU A 620 -24.66 -21.41 -42.42
CA GLU A 620 -24.59 -21.09 -43.85
C GLU A 620 -23.83 -22.17 -44.64
N GLN A 621 -24.51 -22.74 -45.63
CA GLN A 621 -23.94 -23.69 -46.59
C GLN A 621 -23.07 -22.93 -47.61
N GLY A 622 -21.91 -23.49 -47.97
CA GLY A 622 -21.00 -22.89 -48.96
C GLY A 622 -20.06 -21.78 -48.45
N ARG A 623 -20.20 -21.35 -47.18
CA ARG A 623 -19.28 -20.36 -46.58
C ARG A 623 -17.92 -20.98 -46.28
N TRP A 624 -16.85 -20.25 -46.63
CA TRP A 624 -15.46 -20.71 -46.49
C TRP A 624 -15.10 -21.02 -45.03
N LEU A 625 -14.43 -22.15 -44.78
CA LEU A 625 -14.11 -22.63 -43.43
C LEU A 625 -13.35 -21.58 -42.60
N TRP A 626 -12.36 -20.91 -43.18
CA TRP A 626 -11.56 -19.89 -42.49
C TRP A 626 -12.37 -18.65 -42.10
N SER A 627 -13.44 -18.33 -42.83
CA SER A 627 -14.38 -17.27 -42.41
C SER A 627 -15.19 -17.71 -41.19
N LYS A 628 -15.65 -18.97 -41.15
CA LYS A 628 -16.35 -19.53 -39.98
C LYS A 628 -15.46 -19.54 -38.74
N LEU A 629 -14.21 -19.97 -38.90
CA LEU A 629 -13.21 -19.95 -37.83
C LEU A 629 -12.91 -18.52 -37.38
N GLY A 630 -12.74 -17.57 -38.30
CA GLY A 630 -12.53 -16.16 -37.96
C GLY A 630 -13.70 -15.56 -37.17
N ASP A 631 -14.94 -15.78 -37.61
CA ASP A 631 -16.13 -15.30 -36.87
C ASP A 631 -16.20 -15.92 -35.46
N THR A 632 -15.83 -17.20 -35.33
CA THR A 632 -15.81 -17.91 -34.04
C THR A 632 -14.73 -17.37 -33.11
N VAL A 633 -13.52 -17.12 -33.62
CA VAL A 633 -12.42 -16.55 -32.82
C VAL A 633 -12.79 -15.16 -32.30
N VAL A 634 -13.41 -14.31 -33.14
CA VAL A 634 -13.89 -12.99 -32.71
C VAL A 634 -14.99 -13.12 -31.66
N ALA A 635 -15.96 -14.01 -31.86
CA ALA A 635 -17.02 -14.24 -30.87
C ALA A 635 -16.46 -14.70 -29.52
N LEU A 636 -15.50 -15.64 -29.51
CA LEU A 636 -14.84 -16.11 -28.30
C LEU A 636 -14.05 -14.98 -27.62
N ALA A 637 -13.37 -14.13 -28.38
CA ALA A 637 -12.67 -12.96 -27.83
C ALA A 637 -13.63 -11.96 -27.18
N CYS A 638 -14.77 -11.66 -27.82
CA CYS A 638 -15.80 -10.79 -27.23
C CYS A 638 -16.44 -11.40 -25.96
N ILE A 639 -16.69 -12.71 -25.94
CA ILE A 639 -17.20 -13.40 -24.74
C ILE A 639 -16.17 -13.37 -23.61
N ALA A 640 -14.89 -13.65 -23.90
CA ALA A 640 -13.80 -13.58 -22.93
C ALA A 640 -13.58 -12.15 -22.41
N PHE A 641 -13.73 -11.15 -23.28
CA PHE A 641 -13.74 -9.74 -22.89
C PHE A 641 -14.87 -9.43 -21.91
N ALA A 642 -16.11 -9.82 -22.23
CA ALA A 642 -17.24 -9.63 -21.34
C ALA A 642 -17.01 -10.31 -19.98
N TRP A 643 -16.53 -11.57 -19.98
CA TRP A 643 -16.15 -12.28 -18.76
C TRP A 643 -15.12 -11.49 -17.94
N PHE A 644 -14.06 -10.98 -18.56
CA PHE A 644 -13.03 -10.18 -17.89
C PHE A 644 -13.64 -8.93 -17.24
N VAL A 645 -14.41 -8.16 -18.00
CA VAL A 645 -15.04 -6.92 -17.56
C VAL A 645 -15.94 -7.13 -16.33
N PHE A 646 -16.73 -8.20 -16.32
CA PHE A 646 -17.60 -8.55 -15.18
C PHE A 646 -16.83 -9.14 -13.99
N THR A 647 -15.82 -9.98 -14.24
CA THR A 647 -14.98 -10.57 -13.17
C THR A 647 -14.28 -9.48 -12.35
N TRP A 648 -13.82 -8.43 -13.04
CA TRP A 648 -13.04 -7.32 -12.50
C TRP A 648 -13.86 -6.05 -12.20
N ASN A 649 -15.20 -6.15 -12.19
CA ASN A 649 -16.11 -5.06 -11.80
C ASN A 649 -15.93 -3.73 -12.56
N MET A 650 -15.41 -3.77 -13.79
CA MET A 650 -15.10 -2.54 -14.54
C MET A 650 -16.37 -1.78 -15.01
N LEU A 651 -17.54 -2.43 -14.96
CA LEU A 651 -18.86 -1.83 -15.22
C LEU A 651 -19.72 -1.68 -13.96
N HIS A 652 -19.09 -1.67 -12.77
CA HIS A 652 -19.82 -1.53 -11.51
C HIS A 652 -20.58 -0.19 -11.44
N TRP A 653 -21.78 -0.22 -10.84
CA TRP A 653 -22.66 0.95 -10.79
C TRP A 653 -22.17 2.00 -9.80
N SER A 654 -21.65 1.58 -8.64
CA SER A 654 -21.01 2.50 -7.70
C SER A 654 -19.65 2.93 -8.23
N LEU A 655 -19.39 4.24 -8.21
CA LEU A 655 -18.07 4.84 -8.45
C LEU A 655 -17.40 5.27 -7.14
N ARG A 656 -17.79 4.67 -6.02
CA ARG A 656 -16.99 4.77 -4.80
C ARG A 656 -15.78 3.86 -4.94
N TYR A 657 -14.57 4.38 -4.72
CA TYR A 657 -13.34 3.61 -4.92
C TYR A 657 -12.35 3.72 -3.78
#